data_AF-A0A8T7CNQ3-F1
#
_entry.id   AF-A0A8T7CNQ3-F1
#
_cell.length_a   1.000
_cell.length_b   1.000
_cell.length_c   1.000
_cell.angle_alpha   90.00
_cell.angle_beta   90.00
_cell.angle_gamma   90.00
#
_symmetry.space_group_name_H-M   'P 1'
#
loop_
_entity.id
_entity.type
_entity.pdbx_description
1 polymer ?
#
loop_
_entity_poly.entity_id
_entity_poly.type
_entity_poly.pdbx_seq_one_letter_code
_entity_poly.pdbx_strand_id
1 'polypeptide(L)'
;GNALTATLVTAPASATAFNLEPDGSFTYTHDGSGAGTVSFEYEVNDGTSTSNLATVTLTINEFSFTIGEVGPGGGPVFYLDPTTIDPATGRGTAGLEAAPADLENPNNPGASDFSLPWGCSGTTAGATAEAIGVGAVNTQTIVDAACSNAGNEAAEAAAAFQGGGFSDWFLPSIDELNEMYLNIGQGGDGLNEGGFGNNLYWSSSEIDNNLAWELNFVNGVLFGNDKNNSIRARAVRVFGNPSMAGSFALEEMGPGGGLVFYLEPSEVVLGSVPLRSTAGLEASPADLENPTNPGVFVMGWGCLGTATGATDEGIGTGAANTQIIVDDACSSVGNEAAEAANAYSNNGFNDWFLPSKDELNEMWFNIGQGGDGANEGNFINDIWWSSSEVDDSLAWRQFFASGGQDGGPKGGGRRVRAVRAFGLPPPPTFAVGDVGPGGGLVFFIEPGSDGTAGLEAAPTDLVNPLNMGGGMPWGCFNTVTAATNEGIGFGASNTAIIVADACSTTGEEAAEVAIAYVSPNLLEDWFLPSIDELNEMHSKIGQGCNVPADCSVSNPGGFTNNFYWSSTEITSQIAWVYNFNDGIMTQLSKNNNAIPVRAIRAFGTTRSLNVVAVTEIAGGGANEMDDNFLTVTQVSGALQ
;
A
#
# COMPACT_ATOMS: atom_id res chain seq x y z
N GLY A 1 -33.17 -34.60 17.80
CA GLY A 1 -32.88 -34.00 19.11
C GLY A 1 -33.47 -32.61 19.17
N ASN A 2 -33.31 -31.93 20.30
CA ASN A 2 -33.50 -30.48 20.35
C ASN A 2 -32.44 -29.78 19.47
N ALA A 3 -32.67 -28.52 19.12
CA ALA A 3 -31.67 -27.73 18.41
C ALA A 3 -30.48 -27.46 19.35
N LEU A 4 -29.27 -27.66 18.85
CA LEU A 4 -28.03 -27.34 19.54
C LEU A 4 -27.72 -25.85 19.35
N THR A 5 -27.14 -25.22 20.36
CA THR A 5 -26.76 -23.80 20.35
C THR A 5 -25.32 -23.67 20.85
N ALA A 6 -24.42 -23.18 20.02
CA ALA A 6 -23.04 -22.89 20.39
C ALA A 6 -22.95 -21.58 21.18
N THR A 7 -22.09 -21.53 22.18
CA THR A 7 -21.78 -20.31 22.94
C THR A 7 -20.27 -20.21 23.11
N LEU A 8 -19.72 -19.05 22.77
CA LEU A 8 -18.29 -18.78 22.89
C LEU A 8 -17.90 -18.69 24.36
N VAL A 9 -16.79 -19.33 24.74
CA VAL A 9 -16.22 -19.27 26.08
C VAL A 9 -14.93 -18.44 26.08
N THR A 10 -14.01 -18.76 25.17
CA THR A 10 -12.74 -18.05 25.02
C THR A 10 -12.53 -17.72 23.54
N ALA A 11 -12.34 -16.44 23.20
CA ALA A 11 -12.07 -15.99 21.83
C ALA A 11 -10.64 -16.38 21.39
N PRO A 12 -10.39 -16.55 20.08
CA PRO A 12 -9.04 -16.83 19.59
C PRO A 12 -8.13 -15.62 19.77
N ALA A 13 -6.89 -15.88 20.18
CA ALA A 13 -5.82 -14.89 20.12
C ALA A 13 -5.55 -14.47 18.66
N SER A 14 -4.90 -13.32 18.49
CA SER A 14 -4.45 -12.82 17.19
C SER A 14 -5.55 -12.59 16.14
N ALA A 15 -6.76 -12.20 16.60
CA ALA A 15 -7.89 -11.87 15.74
C ALA A 15 -8.18 -10.36 15.72
N THR A 16 -8.35 -9.77 14.54
CA THR A 16 -8.95 -8.44 14.34
C THR A 16 -10.47 -8.49 14.39
N ALA A 17 -11.07 -9.61 14.00
CA ALA A 17 -12.49 -9.89 14.14
C ALA A 17 -12.73 -11.39 14.35
N PHE A 18 -13.67 -11.73 15.22
CA PHE A 18 -14.13 -13.10 15.42
C PHE A 18 -15.60 -13.12 15.81
N ASN A 19 -16.37 -14.02 15.20
CA ASN A 19 -17.78 -14.24 15.54
C ASN A 19 -18.11 -15.72 15.50
N LEU A 20 -18.77 -16.24 16.54
CA LEU A 20 -19.31 -17.60 16.61
C LEU A 20 -20.83 -17.52 16.65
N GLU A 21 -21.47 -18.04 15.61
CA GLU A 21 -22.92 -18.08 15.47
C GLU A 21 -23.52 -19.22 16.32
N PRO A 22 -24.79 -19.08 16.76
CA PRO A 22 -25.50 -20.10 17.53
C PRO A 22 -25.55 -21.47 16.86
N ASP A 23 -25.46 -21.54 15.53
CA ASP A 23 -25.48 -22.79 14.76
C ASP A 23 -24.10 -23.46 14.63
N GLY A 24 -23.07 -22.92 15.28
CA GLY A 24 -21.71 -23.43 15.23
C GLY A 24 -20.93 -22.97 13.99
N SER A 25 -21.48 -22.09 13.16
CA SER A 25 -20.66 -21.41 12.16
C SER A 25 -19.81 -20.31 12.81
N PHE A 26 -18.60 -20.07 12.30
CA PHE A 26 -17.78 -18.96 12.79
C PHE A 26 -17.03 -18.24 11.67
N THR A 27 -16.68 -16.99 11.94
CA THR A 27 -15.78 -16.16 11.15
C THR A 27 -14.53 -15.81 11.97
N TYR A 28 -13.36 -15.83 11.33
CA TYR A 28 -12.10 -15.41 11.93
C TYR A 28 -11.34 -14.52 10.95
N THR A 29 -10.89 -13.36 11.43
CA THR A 29 -9.99 -12.44 10.71
C THR A 29 -8.69 -12.30 11.49
N HIS A 30 -7.56 -12.74 10.92
CA HIS A 30 -6.25 -12.63 11.58
C HIS A 30 -5.80 -11.17 11.71
N ASP A 31 -5.09 -10.85 12.79
CA ASP A 31 -4.52 -9.53 13.07
C ASP A 31 -3.20 -9.21 12.34
N GLY A 32 -2.78 -10.05 11.39
CA GLY A 32 -1.49 -9.89 10.70
C GLY A 32 -0.24 -10.31 11.49
N SER A 33 -0.35 -10.75 12.75
CA SER A 33 0.80 -11.32 13.49
C SER A 33 1.34 -12.59 12.82
N GLY A 34 2.62 -12.92 12.99
CA GLY A 34 3.26 -14.01 12.21
C GLY A 34 2.58 -15.38 12.30
N ALA A 35 2.96 -16.30 11.40
CA ALA A 35 2.41 -17.66 11.38
C ALA A 35 2.44 -18.36 12.75
N GLY A 36 1.43 -19.18 13.01
CA GLY A 36 1.26 -19.78 14.32
C GLY A 36 -0.02 -20.58 14.47
N THR A 37 -0.34 -20.87 15.73
CA THR A 37 -1.55 -21.60 16.10
C THR A 37 -2.36 -20.73 17.04
N VAL A 38 -3.63 -20.50 16.70
CA VAL A 38 -4.59 -19.83 17.58
C VAL A 38 -5.70 -20.80 17.94
N SER A 39 -6.34 -20.60 19.09
CA SER A 39 -7.41 -21.48 19.53
C SER A 39 -8.51 -20.71 20.23
N PHE A 40 -9.76 -21.15 20.02
CA PHE A 40 -10.91 -20.66 20.76
C PHE A 40 -11.65 -21.82 21.42
N GLU A 41 -12.38 -21.53 22.49
CA GLU A 41 -13.13 -22.53 23.24
C GLU A 41 -14.62 -22.21 23.21
N TYR A 42 -15.46 -23.22 23.07
CA TYR A 42 -16.91 -23.08 23.03
C TYR A 42 -17.62 -24.21 23.79
N GLU A 43 -18.88 -23.97 24.14
CA GLU A 43 -19.80 -24.98 24.69
C GLU A 43 -21.07 -25.04 23.85
N VAL A 44 -21.76 -26.19 23.89
CA VAL A 44 -23.02 -26.42 23.17
C VAL A 44 -24.14 -26.73 24.15
N ASN A 45 -25.32 -26.16 23.92
CA ASN A 45 -26.52 -26.39 24.74
C ASN A 45 -27.68 -26.93 23.89
N ASP A 46 -28.39 -27.96 24.37
CA ASP A 46 -29.56 -28.55 23.68
C ASP A 46 -30.91 -28.02 24.20
N GLY A 47 -30.90 -26.90 24.91
CA GLY A 47 -32.02 -26.34 25.65
C GLY A 47 -32.24 -26.96 27.04
N THR A 48 -31.49 -28.01 27.42
CA THR A 48 -31.62 -28.67 28.73
C THR A 48 -30.30 -28.94 29.45
N SER A 49 -29.24 -29.26 28.70
CA SER A 49 -27.91 -29.56 29.24
C SER A 49 -26.85 -28.83 28.41
N THR A 50 -25.76 -28.44 29.06
CA THR A 50 -24.57 -27.85 28.43
C THR A 50 -23.48 -28.92 28.32
N SER A 51 -22.76 -28.94 27.20
CA SER A 51 -21.62 -29.82 26.95
C SER A 51 -20.42 -29.47 27.84
N ASN A 52 -19.37 -30.29 27.78
CA ASN A 52 -18.03 -29.87 28.18
C ASN A 52 -17.49 -28.79 27.22
N LEU A 53 -16.42 -28.13 27.65
CA LEU A 53 -15.61 -27.26 26.79
C LEU A 53 -15.03 -28.06 25.62
N ALA A 54 -15.16 -27.50 24.43
CA ALA A 54 -14.51 -27.96 23.21
C ALA A 54 -13.53 -26.88 22.73
N THR A 55 -12.33 -27.31 22.32
CA THR A 55 -11.28 -26.40 21.84
C THR A 55 -11.14 -26.55 20.32
N VAL A 56 -11.26 -25.45 19.59
CA VAL A 56 -10.96 -25.36 18.17
C VAL A 56 -9.58 -24.76 17.99
N THR A 57 -8.72 -25.46 17.26
CA THR A 57 -7.37 -25.00 16.93
C THR A 57 -7.31 -24.60 15.45
N LEU A 58 -6.90 -23.38 15.16
CA LEU A 58 -6.62 -22.86 13.82
C LEU A 58 -5.11 -22.76 13.62
N THR A 59 -4.60 -23.37 12.54
CA THR A 59 -3.19 -23.21 12.13
C THR A 59 -3.09 -22.19 11.01
N ILE A 60 -2.30 -21.15 11.25
CA ILE A 60 -2.03 -20.06 10.32
C ILE A 60 -0.64 -20.25 9.75
N ASN A 61 -0.53 -20.41 8.44
CA ASN A 61 0.76 -20.56 7.77
C ASN A 61 1.12 -19.31 6.99
N GLU A 62 2.42 -19.05 6.90
CA GLU A 62 2.99 -18.11 5.95
C GLU A 62 2.80 -18.65 4.52
N PHE A 63 2.37 -17.77 3.62
CA PHE A 63 2.30 -18.06 2.20
C PHE A 63 3.70 -18.03 1.60
N SER A 64 4.22 -19.20 1.25
CA SER A 64 5.46 -19.31 0.49
C SER A 64 5.34 -20.38 -0.58
N PHE A 65 5.96 -20.17 -1.72
CA PHE A 65 5.86 -21.03 -2.90
C PHE A 65 7.23 -21.39 -3.45
N THR A 66 7.33 -22.52 -4.14
CA THR A 66 8.45 -22.78 -5.07
C THR A 66 8.02 -22.56 -6.51
N ILE A 67 8.98 -22.33 -7.40
CA ILE A 67 8.74 -22.33 -8.84
C ILE A 67 8.01 -23.62 -9.27
N GLY A 68 6.96 -23.46 -10.08
CA GLY A 68 6.09 -24.52 -10.57
C GLY A 68 4.93 -24.91 -9.65
N GLU A 69 4.93 -24.51 -8.37
CA GLU A 69 3.77 -24.74 -7.49
C GLU A 69 2.57 -23.89 -7.91
N VAL A 70 1.37 -24.40 -7.65
CA VAL A 70 0.12 -23.66 -7.90
C VAL A 70 0.01 -22.53 -6.88
N GLY A 71 0.06 -21.29 -7.37
CA GLY A 71 -0.06 -20.06 -6.61
C GLY A 71 -1.53 -19.70 -6.29
N PRO A 72 -1.75 -18.54 -5.64
CA PRO A 72 -3.07 -18.12 -5.17
C PRO A 72 -4.09 -17.92 -6.30
N GLY A 73 -3.67 -17.49 -7.48
CA GLY A 73 -4.50 -17.34 -8.69
C GLY A 73 -4.86 -18.67 -9.36
N GLY A 74 -4.36 -19.79 -8.83
CA GLY A 74 -4.67 -21.15 -9.29
C GLY A 74 -3.81 -21.63 -10.45
N GLY A 75 -2.81 -20.86 -10.87
CA GLY A 75 -1.84 -21.24 -11.89
C GLY A 75 -0.41 -21.34 -11.34
N PRO A 76 0.56 -21.77 -12.14
CA PRO A 76 1.91 -22.04 -11.65
C PRO A 76 2.70 -20.75 -11.40
N VAL A 77 3.41 -20.72 -10.27
CA VAL A 77 4.41 -19.70 -9.95
C VAL A 77 5.62 -19.86 -10.88
N PHE A 78 5.98 -18.80 -11.60
CA PHE A 78 7.10 -18.85 -12.56
C PHE A 78 8.28 -17.95 -12.20
N TYR A 79 8.09 -17.06 -11.24
CA TYR A 79 9.15 -16.20 -10.71
C TYR A 79 8.94 -16.01 -9.22
N LEU A 80 10.03 -16.05 -8.45
CA LEU A 80 10.06 -15.69 -7.04
C LEU A 80 10.98 -14.49 -6.89
N ASP A 81 10.56 -13.51 -6.10
CA ASP A 81 11.43 -12.43 -5.70
C ASP A 81 12.57 -13.00 -4.83
N PRO A 82 13.84 -12.88 -5.26
CA PRO A 82 14.99 -13.38 -4.53
C PRO A 82 15.09 -12.87 -3.09
N THR A 83 14.59 -11.67 -2.80
CA THR A 83 14.63 -11.06 -1.46
C THR A 83 13.66 -11.72 -0.49
N THR A 84 12.64 -12.40 -0.99
CA THR A 84 11.61 -13.08 -0.19
C THR A 84 11.85 -14.58 -0.04
N ILE A 85 12.91 -15.11 -0.68
CA ILE A 85 13.23 -16.53 -0.62
C ILE A 85 13.90 -16.85 0.71
N ASP A 86 13.30 -17.76 1.48
CA ASP A 86 13.97 -18.38 2.61
C ASP A 86 15.11 -19.28 2.11
N PRO A 87 16.38 -18.97 2.43
CA PRO A 87 17.53 -19.75 1.95
C PRO A 87 17.54 -21.20 2.43
N ALA A 88 16.82 -21.53 3.52
CA ALA A 88 16.75 -22.88 4.07
C ALA A 88 15.78 -23.79 3.29
N THR A 89 14.67 -23.23 2.83
CA THR A 89 13.58 -23.99 2.17
C THR A 89 13.51 -23.76 0.68
N GLY A 90 14.09 -22.66 0.17
CA GLY A 90 13.98 -22.24 -1.23
C GLY A 90 12.58 -21.74 -1.61
N ARG A 91 11.70 -21.50 -0.64
CA ARG A 91 10.34 -20.97 -0.86
C ARG A 91 10.36 -19.45 -0.73
N GLY A 92 9.67 -18.76 -1.64
CA GLY A 92 9.52 -17.30 -1.62
C GLY A 92 8.08 -16.87 -1.29
N THR A 93 7.92 -15.74 -0.60
CA THR A 93 6.59 -15.21 -0.23
C THR A 93 6.02 -14.21 -1.24
N ALA A 94 6.81 -13.77 -2.21
CA ALA A 94 6.37 -12.89 -3.29
C ALA A 94 6.95 -13.28 -4.65
N GLY A 95 6.27 -12.90 -5.73
CA GLY A 95 6.70 -13.22 -7.08
C GLY A 95 5.59 -13.05 -8.12
N LEU A 96 5.70 -13.81 -9.21
CA LEU A 96 4.74 -13.82 -10.31
C LEU A 96 4.20 -15.23 -10.56
N GLU A 97 2.91 -15.32 -10.84
CA GLU A 97 2.24 -16.55 -11.28
C GLU A 97 1.57 -16.37 -12.64
N ALA A 98 1.54 -17.45 -13.42
CA ALA A 98 0.90 -17.47 -14.72
C ALA A 98 -0.55 -17.94 -14.58
N ALA A 99 -1.41 -17.50 -15.49
CA ALA A 99 -2.77 -18.01 -15.56
C ALA A 99 -2.77 -19.53 -15.80
N PRO A 100 -3.78 -20.27 -15.29
CA PRO A 100 -3.85 -21.73 -15.45
C PRO A 100 -3.95 -22.19 -16.92
N ALA A 101 -4.36 -21.30 -17.82
CA ALA A 101 -4.53 -21.58 -19.25
C ALA A 101 -4.25 -20.32 -20.10
N ASP A 102 -4.05 -20.54 -21.39
CA ASP A 102 -3.96 -19.45 -22.38
C ASP A 102 -5.28 -18.67 -22.44
N LEU A 103 -5.18 -17.37 -22.75
CA LEU A 103 -6.35 -16.50 -22.86
C LEU A 103 -7.18 -16.85 -24.09
N GLU A 104 -8.49 -16.89 -23.90
CA GLU A 104 -9.45 -16.99 -25.01
C GLU A 104 -9.70 -15.62 -25.64
N ASN A 105 -9.96 -15.59 -26.94
CA ASN A 105 -10.36 -14.37 -27.63
C ASN A 105 -11.75 -13.92 -27.14
N PRO A 106 -11.89 -12.76 -26.46
CA PRO A 106 -13.17 -12.31 -25.92
C PRO A 106 -14.23 -12.07 -27.00
N ASN A 107 -13.77 -11.70 -28.21
CA ASN A 107 -14.62 -11.44 -29.37
C ASN A 107 -14.99 -12.73 -30.14
N ASN A 108 -14.41 -13.88 -29.78
CA ASN A 108 -14.69 -15.17 -30.38
C ASN A 108 -14.57 -16.34 -29.38
N PRO A 109 -15.42 -16.38 -28.34
CA PRO A 109 -15.32 -17.37 -27.26
C PRO A 109 -15.56 -18.79 -27.77
N GLY A 110 -14.75 -19.75 -27.29
CA GLY A 110 -14.83 -21.17 -27.68
C GLY A 110 -14.22 -21.50 -29.06
N ALA A 111 -13.56 -20.55 -29.72
CA ALA A 111 -12.75 -20.85 -30.89
C ALA A 111 -11.50 -21.66 -30.50
N SER A 112 -11.14 -22.65 -31.32
CA SER A 112 -9.91 -23.44 -31.10
C SER A 112 -8.62 -22.66 -31.40
N ASP A 113 -8.75 -21.43 -31.89
CA ASP A 113 -7.66 -20.54 -32.26
C ASP A 113 -7.56 -19.46 -31.19
N PHE A 114 -6.64 -19.68 -30.24
CA PHE A 114 -6.32 -18.81 -29.09
C PHE A 114 -5.57 -17.55 -29.55
N SER A 115 -6.05 -16.93 -30.61
CA SER A 115 -5.28 -16.01 -31.43
C SER A 115 -5.77 -14.58 -31.19
N LEU A 116 -4.89 -13.78 -30.58
CA LEU A 116 -5.13 -12.44 -30.07
C LEU A 116 -4.17 -11.47 -30.77
N PRO A 117 -4.67 -10.44 -31.47
CA PRO A 117 -3.83 -9.32 -31.90
C PRO A 117 -3.20 -8.61 -30.68
N TRP A 118 -1.98 -8.10 -30.86
CA TRP A 118 -1.22 -7.45 -29.79
C TRP A 118 -1.74 -6.04 -29.50
N GLY A 119 -1.88 -5.24 -30.56
CA GLY A 119 -2.27 -3.84 -30.47
C GLY A 119 -2.31 -3.14 -31.84
N CYS A 120 -2.47 -1.82 -31.82
CA CYS A 120 -2.54 -1.00 -33.03
C CYS A 120 -1.25 -0.95 -33.86
N SER A 121 -1.17 -1.79 -34.88
CA SER A 121 -0.14 -1.64 -35.92
C SER A 121 -0.26 -0.27 -36.63
N GLY A 122 0.88 0.40 -36.80
CA GLY A 122 0.99 1.76 -37.32
C GLY A 122 0.94 2.88 -36.28
N THR A 123 0.70 2.56 -34.99
CA THR A 123 0.71 3.51 -33.87
C THR A 123 1.62 3.02 -32.75
N THR A 124 2.31 3.95 -32.09
CA THR A 124 3.11 3.67 -30.89
C THR A 124 2.21 3.78 -29.67
N ALA A 125 2.05 2.68 -28.93
CA ALA A 125 1.34 2.65 -27.66
C ALA A 125 2.22 3.19 -26.51
N GLY A 126 3.54 3.06 -26.61
CA GLY A 126 4.50 3.51 -25.59
C GLY A 126 4.87 2.44 -24.57
N ALA A 127 4.39 1.20 -24.73
CA ALA A 127 4.66 0.10 -23.82
C ALA A 127 6.00 -0.58 -24.10
N THR A 128 7.11 0.17 -24.11
CA THR A 128 8.42 -0.34 -24.58
C THR A 128 9.25 -1.03 -23.50
N ALA A 129 8.82 -1.04 -22.24
CA ALA A 129 9.60 -1.62 -21.15
C ALA A 129 9.68 -3.15 -21.29
N GLU A 130 10.82 -3.75 -20.94
CA GLU A 130 11.08 -5.17 -21.19
C GLU A 130 11.26 -5.99 -19.91
N ALA A 131 11.62 -5.34 -18.80
CA ALA A 131 12.08 -5.98 -17.57
C ALA A 131 11.02 -6.79 -16.82
N ILE A 132 11.47 -7.67 -15.92
CA ILE A 132 10.58 -8.33 -14.96
C ILE A 132 9.89 -7.28 -14.09
N GLY A 133 8.57 -7.37 -13.97
CA GLY A 133 7.74 -6.49 -13.16
C GLY A 133 7.02 -5.38 -13.92
N VAL A 134 7.38 -5.11 -15.17
CA VAL A 134 6.79 -4.00 -15.96
C VAL A 134 5.58 -4.42 -16.79
N GLY A 135 5.24 -5.73 -16.82
CA GLY A 135 4.16 -6.24 -17.65
C GLY A 135 2.80 -5.61 -17.34
N ALA A 136 2.52 -5.33 -16.07
CA ALA A 136 1.28 -4.68 -15.64
C ALA A 136 1.13 -3.27 -16.23
N VAL A 137 2.21 -2.49 -16.14
CA VAL A 137 2.28 -1.11 -16.64
C VAL A 137 2.20 -1.07 -18.16
N ASN A 138 2.93 -1.95 -18.83
CA ASN A 138 2.84 -2.09 -20.28
C ASN A 138 1.43 -2.45 -20.73
N THR A 139 0.80 -3.43 -20.07
CA THR A 139 -0.56 -3.88 -20.39
C THR A 139 -1.54 -2.73 -20.28
N GLN A 140 -1.48 -1.95 -19.20
CA GLN A 140 -2.34 -0.79 -19.01
C GLN A 140 -2.08 0.28 -20.08
N THR A 141 -0.81 0.54 -20.40
CA THR A 141 -0.41 1.46 -21.47
C THR A 141 -1.01 1.06 -22.83
N ILE A 142 -1.00 -0.24 -23.16
CA ILE A 142 -1.61 -0.76 -24.40
C ILE A 142 -3.13 -0.60 -24.39
N VAL A 143 -3.79 -0.93 -23.28
CA VAL A 143 -5.25 -0.79 -23.11
C VAL A 143 -5.68 0.68 -23.29
N ASP A 144 -4.91 1.61 -22.73
CA ASP A 144 -5.21 3.05 -22.77
C ASP A 144 -4.93 3.70 -24.13
N ALA A 145 -4.12 3.06 -25.00
CA ALA A 145 -3.70 3.61 -26.29
C ALA A 145 -4.81 3.78 -27.36
N ALA A 146 -6.10 3.72 -26.98
CA ALA A 146 -7.30 4.03 -27.78
C ALA A 146 -7.17 3.72 -29.28
N CYS A 147 -7.13 2.42 -29.60
CA CYS A 147 -7.12 1.96 -30.96
C CYS A 147 -8.37 2.38 -31.75
N SER A 148 -8.18 3.00 -32.92
CA SER A 148 -9.31 3.41 -33.78
C SER A 148 -10.09 2.23 -34.37
N ASN A 149 -9.55 1.01 -34.30
CA ASN A 149 -10.19 -0.25 -34.66
C ASN A 149 -9.95 -1.29 -33.54
N ALA A 150 -10.75 -2.36 -33.49
CA ALA A 150 -10.43 -3.55 -32.67
C ALA A 150 -8.99 -4.03 -32.98
N GLY A 151 -8.17 -4.30 -31.95
CA GLY A 151 -6.76 -4.65 -32.13
C GLY A 151 -5.92 -4.85 -30.85
N ASN A 152 -6.40 -4.49 -29.66
CA ASN A 152 -5.69 -4.67 -28.38
C ASN A 152 -6.10 -5.95 -27.64
N GLU A 153 -6.65 -6.95 -28.34
CA GLU A 153 -7.34 -8.07 -27.68
C GLU A 153 -6.45 -8.85 -26.72
N ALA A 154 -5.13 -8.93 -26.95
CA ALA A 154 -4.21 -9.61 -26.03
C ALA A 154 -4.13 -8.91 -24.66
N ALA A 155 -3.89 -7.60 -24.65
CA ALA A 155 -3.79 -6.80 -23.43
C ALA A 155 -5.15 -6.65 -22.74
N GLU A 156 -6.22 -6.41 -23.52
CA GLU A 156 -7.59 -6.32 -22.99
C GLU A 156 -8.06 -7.65 -22.40
N ALA A 157 -7.78 -8.78 -23.05
CA ALA A 157 -8.14 -10.10 -22.52
C ALA A 157 -7.37 -10.42 -21.23
N ALA A 158 -6.10 -10.00 -21.14
CA ALA A 158 -5.30 -10.20 -19.93
C ALA A 158 -5.84 -9.34 -18.77
N ALA A 159 -6.08 -8.04 -19.01
CA ALA A 159 -6.62 -7.11 -18.01
C ALA A 159 -8.05 -7.46 -17.56
N ALA A 160 -8.85 -8.08 -18.44
CA ALA A 160 -10.20 -8.53 -18.11
C ALA A 160 -10.27 -9.94 -17.47
N PHE A 161 -9.14 -10.66 -17.40
CA PHE A 161 -9.12 -12.03 -16.90
C PHE A 161 -9.39 -12.05 -15.38
N GLN A 162 -10.26 -12.97 -14.94
CA GLN A 162 -10.68 -13.10 -13.53
C GLN A 162 -10.33 -14.47 -12.93
N GLY A 163 -9.13 -14.98 -13.21
CA GLY A 163 -8.67 -16.28 -12.72
C GLY A 163 -8.49 -16.30 -11.20
N GLY A 164 -8.93 -17.38 -10.54
CA GLY A 164 -8.74 -17.58 -9.10
C GLY A 164 -9.49 -16.59 -8.20
N GLY A 165 -10.41 -15.78 -8.75
CA GLY A 165 -11.10 -14.71 -8.01
C GLY A 165 -10.35 -13.37 -7.97
N PHE A 166 -9.23 -13.25 -8.68
CA PHE A 166 -8.41 -12.03 -8.76
C PHE A 166 -8.66 -11.28 -10.07
N SER A 167 -8.52 -9.95 -10.07
CA SER A 167 -8.74 -9.08 -11.24
C SER A 167 -7.52 -8.25 -11.66
N ASP A 168 -6.36 -8.54 -11.08
CA ASP A 168 -5.08 -7.84 -11.26
C ASP A 168 -4.16 -8.54 -12.29
N TRP A 169 -4.76 -9.24 -13.25
CA TRP A 169 -4.05 -9.99 -14.29
C TRP A 169 -3.59 -9.08 -15.43
N PHE A 170 -2.43 -9.38 -16.02
CA PHE A 170 -1.83 -8.57 -17.09
C PHE A 170 -1.04 -9.41 -18.10
N LEU A 171 -0.72 -8.83 -19.25
CA LEU A 171 0.12 -9.45 -20.28
C LEU A 171 1.61 -9.31 -19.89
N PRO A 172 2.38 -10.40 -19.82
CA PRO A 172 3.76 -10.37 -19.31
C PRO A 172 4.67 -9.53 -20.22
N SER A 173 5.63 -8.79 -19.65
CA SER A 173 6.75 -8.22 -20.42
C SER A 173 7.60 -9.32 -21.05
N ILE A 174 8.51 -8.95 -21.95
CA ILE A 174 9.32 -9.95 -22.65
C ILE A 174 10.25 -10.73 -21.70
N ASP A 175 10.78 -10.09 -20.65
CA ASP A 175 11.59 -10.80 -19.65
C ASP A 175 10.72 -11.70 -18.74
N GLU A 176 9.49 -11.27 -18.38
CA GLU A 176 8.54 -12.12 -17.64
C GLU A 176 8.14 -13.35 -18.45
N LEU A 177 7.89 -13.18 -19.75
CA LEU A 177 7.55 -14.26 -20.66
C LEU A 177 8.72 -15.23 -20.85
N ASN A 178 9.95 -14.72 -20.85
CA ASN A 178 11.16 -15.54 -20.89
C ASN A 178 11.35 -16.36 -19.60
N GLU A 179 11.07 -15.78 -18.42
CA GLU A 179 11.03 -16.55 -17.17
C GLU A 179 9.97 -17.65 -17.20
N MET A 180 8.77 -17.38 -17.76
CA MET A 180 7.77 -18.42 -17.96
C MET A 180 8.31 -19.58 -18.81
N TYR A 181 8.97 -19.29 -19.93
CA TYR A 181 9.57 -20.32 -20.79
C TYR A 181 10.63 -21.15 -20.06
N LEU A 182 11.54 -20.50 -19.33
CA LEU A 182 12.66 -21.13 -18.64
C LEU A 182 12.23 -21.94 -17.42
N ASN A 183 11.24 -21.47 -16.66
CA ASN A 183 10.91 -22.03 -15.35
C ASN A 183 9.71 -22.98 -15.37
N ILE A 184 8.67 -22.66 -16.16
CA ILE A 184 7.42 -23.43 -16.19
C ILE A 184 7.03 -23.91 -17.61
N GLY A 185 7.80 -23.53 -18.63
CA GLY A 185 7.60 -23.88 -20.03
C GLY A 185 8.53 -24.97 -20.54
N GLN A 186 8.73 -25.01 -21.86
CA GLN A 186 9.53 -26.00 -22.59
C GLN A 186 11.05 -25.81 -22.40
N GLY A 187 11.50 -24.68 -21.86
CA GLY A 187 12.90 -24.39 -21.59
C GLY A 187 13.43 -24.98 -20.28
N GLY A 188 12.54 -25.39 -19.36
CA GLY A 188 12.89 -25.81 -18.01
C GLY A 188 13.20 -27.29 -17.83
N ASP A 189 13.90 -27.61 -16.73
CA ASP A 189 14.35 -28.95 -16.35
C ASP A 189 13.20 -29.94 -16.00
N GLY A 190 11.95 -29.45 -15.88
CA GLY A 190 10.73 -30.20 -15.56
C GLY A 190 9.66 -30.28 -16.67
N LEU A 191 9.97 -29.83 -17.89
CA LEU A 191 9.12 -29.83 -19.11
C LEU A 191 7.63 -29.50 -18.92
N ASN A 192 7.32 -28.21 -19.09
CA ASN A 192 5.99 -27.66 -19.36
C ASN A 192 4.94 -27.85 -18.26
N GLU A 193 5.33 -27.60 -17.01
CA GLU A 193 4.43 -27.54 -15.84
C GLU A 193 3.28 -26.54 -16.01
N GLY A 194 3.50 -25.48 -16.81
CA GLY A 194 2.44 -24.54 -17.18
C GLY A 194 1.51 -25.02 -18.28
N GLY A 195 1.77 -26.14 -18.94
CA GLY A 195 0.87 -26.65 -19.99
C GLY A 195 0.77 -25.71 -21.21
N PHE A 196 1.85 -25.03 -21.55
CA PHE A 196 1.96 -24.22 -22.76
C PHE A 196 1.91 -25.08 -24.02
N GLY A 197 1.20 -24.60 -25.05
CA GLY A 197 1.31 -25.14 -26.39
C GLY A 197 2.64 -24.78 -27.05
N ASN A 198 3.09 -25.61 -28.00
CA ASN A 198 4.26 -25.37 -28.87
C ASN A 198 3.97 -24.27 -29.91
N ASN A 199 3.87 -23.02 -29.46
CA ASN A 199 3.46 -21.87 -30.27
C ASN A 199 4.25 -20.61 -29.89
N LEU A 200 3.94 -19.51 -30.59
CA LEU A 200 4.38 -18.16 -30.26
C LEU A 200 3.47 -17.58 -29.17
N TYR A 201 4.06 -16.78 -28.28
CA TYR A 201 3.35 -16.05 -27.23
C TYR A 201 3.73 -14.58 -27.27
N TRP A 202 2.72 -13.72 -27.14
CA TRP A 202 2.91 -12.28 -27.01
C TRP A 202 3.48 -11.91 -25.64
N SER A 203 4.46 -11.02 -25.64
CA SER A 203 4.77 -10.18 -24.48
C SER A 203 3.97 -8.87 -24.54
N SER A 204 4.02 -8.02 -23.53
CA SER A 204 3.48 -6.65 -23.54
C SER A 204 4.51 -5.60 -23.95
N SER A 205 5.71 -6.01 -24.38
CA SER A 205 6.80 -5.10 -24.75
C SER A 205 6.74 -4.72 -26.24
N GLU A 206 6.54 -3.43 -26.51
CA GLU A 206 6.50 -2.81 -27.83
C GLU A 206 7.91 -2.58 -28.40
N ILE A 207 8.11 -2.88 -29.68
CA ILE A 207 9.38 -2.58 -30.37
C ILE A 207 9.30 -1.22 -31.07
N ASP A 208 8.27 -1.05 -31.90
CA ASP A 208 8.05 0.17 -32.67
C ASP A 208 6.56 0.32 -33.01
N ASN A 209 6.21 1.24 -33.90
CA ASN A 209 4.82 1.46 -34.28
C ASN A 209 4.14 0.26 -34.97
N ASN A 210 4.88 -0.71 -35.53
CA ASN A 210 4.34 -1.88 -36.23
C ASN A 210 4.64 -3.21 -35.52
N LEU A 211 5.70 -3.28 -34.72
CA LEU A 211 6.22 -4.52 -34.16
C LEU A 211 6.09 -4.57 -32.62
N ALA A 212 5.86 -5.77 -32.11
CA ALA A 212 5.93 -6.11 -30.68
C ALA A 212 6.72 -7.40 -30.47
N TRP A 213 7.24 -7.58 -29.25
CA TRP A 213 8.04 -8.75 -28.89
C TRP A 213 7.18 -10.00 -28.67
N GLU A 214 7.61 -11.11 -29.25
CA GLU A 214 7.09 -12.46 -29.01
C GLU A 214 8.19 -13.42 -28.54
N LEU A 215 7.79 -14.50 -27.86
CA LEU A 215 8.66 -15.63 -27.53
C LEU A 215 8.12 -16.93 -28.11
N ASN A 216 8.99 -17.69 -28.79
CA ASN A 216 8.65 -18.99 -29.35
C ASN A 216 8.88 -20.11 -28.32
N PHE A 217 7.81 -20.70 -27.79
CA PHE A 217 7.89 -21.76 -26.78
C PHE A 217 8.31 -23.12 -27.35
N VAL A 218 8.59 -23.24 -28.65
CA VAL A 218 9.22 -24.44 -29.25
C VAL A 218 10.72 -24.47 -29.00
N ASN A 219 11.38 -23.32 -29.01
CA ASN A 219 12.84 -23.22 -29.05
C ASN A 219 13.45 -22.06 -28.27
N GLY A 220 12.62 -21.26 -27.58
CA GLY A 220 13.05 -20.16 -26.72
C GLY A 220 13.58 -18.95 -27.48
N VAL A 221 13.26 -18.79 -28.78
CA VAL A 221 13.78 -17.67 -29.56
C VAL A 221 12.83 -16.47 -29.51
N LEU A 222 13.39 -15.29 -29.22
CA LEU A 222 12.73 -13.99 -29.20
C LEU A 222 12.78 -13.34 -30.58
N PHE A 223 11.66 -12.80 -31.05
CA PHE A 223 11.59 -12.03 -32.30
C PHE A 223 10.54 -10.92 -32.22
N GLY A 224 10.67 -9.93 -33.10
CA GLY A 224 9.62 -8.94 -33.33
C GLY A 224 8.62 -9.43 -34.37
N ASN A 225 7.32 -9.28 -34.08
CA ASN A 225 6.25 -9.68 -34.98
C ASN A 225 5.23 -8.55 -35.18
N ASP A 226 4.56 -8.55 -36.32
CA ASP A 226 3.55 -7.55 -36.67
C ASP A 226 2.40 -7.60 -35.66
N LYS A 227 2.06 -6.45 -35.07
CA LYS A 227 1.02 -6.36 -34.04
C LYS A 227 -0.36 -6.83 -34.52
N ASN A 228 -0.62 -6.85 -35.83
CA ASN A 228 -1.86 -7.37 -36.40
C ASN A 228 -1.93 -8.91 -36.41
N ASN A 229 -0.81 -9.60 -36.21
CA ASN A 229 -0.82 -11.05 -36.21
C ASN A 229 -1.50 -11.57 -34.93
N SER A 230 -2.31 -12.61 -35.11
CA SER A 230 -3.02 -13.23 -34.00
C SER A 230 -2.17 -14.33 -33.40
N ILE A 231 -1.68 -14.11 -32.18
CA ILE A 231 -0.77 -15.01 -31.45
C ILE A 231 -1.37 -15.30 -30.08
N ARG A 232 -0.86 -16.34 -29.41
CA ARG A 232 -1.33 -16.70 -28.07
C ARG A 232 -0.88 -15.66 -27.06
N ALA A 233 -1.69 -15.47 -26.03
CA ALA A 233 -1.31 -14.73 -24.84
C ALA A 233 -1.67 -15.55 -23.61
N ARG A 234 -0.89 -15.38 -22.55
CA ARG A 234 -1.21 -15.91 -21.24
C ARG A 234 -1.04 -14.81 -20.22
N ALA A 235 -2.09 -14.56 -19.45
CA ALA A 235 -2.02 -13.56 -18.39
C ALA A 235 -1.10 -14.03 -17.27
N VAL A 236 -0.49 -13.08 -16.59
CA VAL A 236 0.29 -13.25 -15.37
C VAL A 236 -0.24 -12.29 -14.31
N ARG A 237 0.05 -12.56 -13.04
CA ARG A 237 -0.23 -11.63 -11.95
C ARG A 237 0.87 -11.67 -10.90
N VAL A 238 0.92 -10.59 -10.11
CA VAL A 238 1.78 -10.49 -8.94
C VAL A 238 1.11 -11.17 -7.75
N PHE A 239 1.90 -11.86 -6.93
CA PHE A 239 1.48 -12.26 -5.59
C PHE A 239 2.51 -11.80 -4.55
N GLY A 240 2.04 -11.54 -3.33
CA GLY A 240 2.86 -10.87 -2.32
C GLY A 240 3.22 -9.46 -2.75
N ASN A 241 4.36 -8.95 -2.25
CA ASN A 241 4.91 -7.65 -2.64
C ASN A 241 6.36 -7.82 -3.12
N PRO A 242 6.59 -8.23 -4.38
CA PRO A 242 7.93 -8.46 -4.87
C PRO A 242 8.61 -7.13 -5.21
N SER A 243 9.84 -6.95 -4.73
CA SER A 243 10.76 -5.81 -4.93
C SER A 243 11.02 -5.43 -6.39
N MET A 244 10.61 -6.26 -7.36
CA MET A 244 10.81 -6.03 -8.78
C MET A 244 9.53 -5.66 -9.55
N ALA A 245 8.33 -5.93 -9.02
CA ALA A 245 7.09 -5.55 -9.72
C ALA A 245 6.95 -4.03 -9.75
N GLY A 246 6.88 -3.46 -10.96
CA GLY A 246 6.88 -2.01 -11.15
C GLY A 246 8.22 -1.35 -10.80
N SER A 247 9.36 -2.04 -10.91
CA SER A 247 10.68 -1.43 -10.74
C SER A 247 11.29 -0.93 -12.06
N PHE A 248 11.77 0.31 -12.05
CA PHE A 248 12.28 1.02 -13.20
C PHE A 248 13.76 1.34 -13.02
N ALA A 249 14.53 1.34 -14.11
CA ALA A 249 15.89 1.86 -14.12
C ALA A 249 15.92 3.36 -14.48
N LEU A 250 17.03 4.04 -14.19
CA LEU A 250 17.28 5.35 -14.79
C LEU A 250 17.20 5.26 -16.32
N GLU A 251 16.68 6.30 -16.95
CA GLU A 251 16.49 6.44 -18.40
C GLU A 251 15.42 5.49 -19.00
N GLU A 252 14.76 4.65 -18.19
CA GLU A 252 13.62 3.83 -18.63
C GLU A 252 12.31 4.64 -18.62
N MET A 253 11.32 4.19 -19.40
CA MET A 253 9.98 4.78 -19.36
C MET A 253 9.24 4.29 -18.11
N GLY A 254 8.90 5.23 -17.22
CA GLY A 254 8.13 5.02 -16.01
C GLY A 254 6.62 4.87 -16.27
N PRO A 255 5.81 4.63 -15.23
CA PRO A 255 4.43 4.17 -15.40
C PRO A 255 3.47 5.18 -16.04
N GLY A 256 3.83 6.46 -16.12
CA GLY A 256 3.00 7.45 -16.80
C GLY A 256 3.66 7.98 -18.06
N GLY A 257 4.54 7.16 -18.65
CA GLY A 257 5.12 7.39 -19.96
C GLY A 257 6.31 8.35 -19.97
N GLY A 258 6.71 8.89 -18.81
CA GLY A 258 7.87 9.75 -18.67
C GLY A 258 9.17 8.97 -18.54
N LEU A 259 10.32 9.62 -18.76
CA LEU A 259 11.62 8.99 -18.49
C LEU A 259 11.98 9.11 -17.01
N VAL A 260 12.34 7.98 -16.40
CA VAL A 260 12.83 7.91 -15.03
C VAL A 260 14.18 8.60 -14.93
N PHE A 261 14.27 9.61 -14.08
CA PHE A 261 15.49 10.40 -13.89
C PHE A 261 16.04 10.34 -12.46
N TYR A 262 15.30 9.72 -11.55
CA TYR A 262 15.72 9.51 -10.17
C TYR A 262 15.17 8.18 -9.66
N LEU A 263 15.99 7.43 -8.92
CA LEU A 263 15.61 6.19 -8.25
C LEU A 263 15.77 6.37 -6.74
N GLU A 264 14.78 5.93 -5.97
CA GLU A 264 14.89 5.91 -4.52
C GLU A 264 15.99 4.94 -4.06
N PRO A 265 17.01 5.38 -3.28
CA PRO A 265 18.19 4.57 -2.96
C PRO A 265 17.94 3.34 -2.07
N SER A 266 16.81 3.28 -1.36
CA SER A 266 16.51 2.21 -0.38
C SER A 266 16.14 0.87 -1.01
N GLU A 267 15.73 0.86 -2.28
CA GLU A 267 15.21 -0.34 -2.98
C GLU A 267 16.16 -0.86 -4.08
N VAL A 268 17.41 -0.38 -4.08
CA VAL A 268 18.36 -0.66 -5.16
C VAL A 268 18.90 -2.08 -5.08
N VAL A 269 18.43 -2.96 -5.97
CA VAL A 269 18.95 -4.34 -6.08
C VAL A 269 20.30 -4.34 -6.80
N LEU A 270 21.37 -4.69 -6.07
CA LEU A 270 22.73 -4.79 -6.62
C LEU A 270 22.94 -6.14 -7.34
N GLY A 271 23.08 -6.09 -8.66
CA GLY A 271 23.47 -7.21 -9.52
C GLY A 271 24.09 -6.71 -10.83
N SER A 272 24.52 -7.61 -11.72
CA SER A 272 25.19 -7.31 -13.00
C SER A 272 24.31 -6.60 -14.06
N VAL A 273 23.27 -5.90 -13.62
CA VAL A 273 22.19 -5.23 -14.37
C VAL A 273 22.07 -3.77 -13.90
N PRO A 274 21.43 -2.86 -14.67
CA PRO A 274 21.21 -1.48 -14.24
C PRO A 274 20.53 -1.42 -12.86
N LEU A 275 20.87 -0.40 -12.06
CA LEU A 275 20.18 -0.12 -10.78
C LEU A 275 18.69 0.11 -11.10
N ARG A 276 17.81 -0.60 -10.39
CA ARG A 276 16.35 -0.49 -10.52
C ARG A 276 15.73 -0.13 -9.17
N SER A 277 14.61 0.59 -9.20
CA SER A 277 13.81 0.89 -8.01
C SER A 277 12.32 0.90 -8.36
N THR A 278 11.48 0.40 -7.44
CA THR A 278 10.02 0.49 -7.53
C THR A 278 9.49 1.89 -7.28
N ALA A 279 10.34 2.80 -6.78
CA ALA A 279 10.00 4.19 -6.51
C ALA A 279 11.04 5.16 -7.07
N GLY A 280 10.58 6.32 -7.49
CA GLY A 280 11.45 7.34 -8.07
C GLY A 280 10.68 8.48 -8.67
N LEU A 281 11.36 9.27 -9.50
CA LEU A 281 10.75 10.37 -10.24
C LEU A 281 10.93 10.16 -11.74
N GLU A 282 9.88 10.47 -12.50
CA GLU A 282 9.92 10.47 -13.95
C GLU A 282 9.49 11.84 -14.51
N ALA A 283 10.07 12.18 -15.66
CA ALA A 283 9.84 13.46 -16.33
C ALA A 283 8.96 13.25 -17.57
N SER A 284 8.03 14.18 -17.80
CA SER A 284 7.09 14.10 -18.93
C SER A 284 7.83 13.90 -20.26
N PRO A 285 7.24 13.13 -21.21
CA PRO A 285 7.88 12.81 -22.48
C PRO A 285 8.33 14.03 -23.30
N ALA A 286 7.67 15.17 -23.10
CA ALA A 286 7.93 16.41 -23.81
C ALA A 286 7.81 17.65 -22.90
N ASP A 287 8.39 18.75 -23.37
CA ASP A 287 8.25 20.10 -22.80
C ASP A 287 6.78 20.53 -22.80
N LEU A 288 6.36 21.21 -21.73
CA LEU A 288 5.00 21.70 -21.64
C LEU A 288 4.78 22.97 -22.47
N GLU A 289 3.63 23.01 -23.13
CA GLU A 289 3.13 24.18 -23.87
C GLU A 289 2.30 25.06 -22.95
N ASN A 290 2.35 26.38 -23.13
CA ASN A 290 1.59 27.32 -22.34
C ASN A 290 0.07 27.07 -22.52
N PRO A 291 -0.67 26.75 -21.43
CA PRO A 291 -2.08 26.38 -21.51
C PRO A 291 -2.97 27.47 -22.10
N THR A 292 -2.57 28.74 -21.96
CA THR A 292 -3.34 29.90 -22.41
C THR A 292 -2.84 30.45 -23.76
N ASN A 293 -1.70 29.97 -24.26
CA ASN A 293 -1.12 30.42 -25.51
C ASN A 293 -0.40 29.28 -26.26
N PRO A 294 -1.15 28.44 -26.98
CA PRO A 294 -0.59 27.35 -27.78
C PRO A 294 0.47 27.85 -28.78
N GLY A 295 1.57 27.11 -28.87
CA GLY A 295 2.78 27.38 -29.64
C GLY A 295 3.91 28.00 -28.82
N VAL A 296 3.66 28.35 -27.55
CA VAL A 296 4.63 29.00 -26.66
C VAL A 296 5.07 28.03 -25.56
N PHE A 297 6.37 27.74 -25.51
CA PHE A 297 6.99 26.79 -24.56
C PHE A 297 7.71 27.48 -23.39
N VAL A 298 7.40 28.74 -23.14
CA VAL A 298 8.00 29.53 -22.06
C VAL A 298 6.92 30.19 -21.21
N MET A 299 7.03 30.02 -19.90
CA MET A 299 5.99 30.35 -18.92
C MET A 299 6.58 31.13 -17.73
N GLY A 300 5.75 31.97 -17.11
CA GLY A 300 6.08 32.65 -15.86
C GLY A 300 6.07 31.65 -14.70
N TRP A 301 6.90 31.89 -13.69
CA TRP A 301 7.03 31.01 -12.53
C TRP A 301 5.91 31.21 -11.49
N GLY A 302 5.72 32.46 -11.07
CA GLY A 302 4.75 32.89 -10.06
C GLY A 302 4.69 34.42 -10.00
N CYS A 303 3.92 34.98 -9.05
CA CYS A 303 3.70 36.42 -9.02
C CYS A 303 4.98 37.18 -8.63
N LEU A 304 5.32 38.21 -9.41
CA LEU A 304 6.45 39.10 -9.10
C LEU A 304 6.10 40.03 -7.93
N GLY A 305 6.93 40.04 -6.89
CA GLY A 305 6.78 40.88 -5.71
C GLY A 305 5.98 40.24 -4.56
N THR A 306 5.66 38.95 -4.67
CA THR A 306 5.01 38.15 -3.63
C THR A 306 5.85 36.91 -3.36
N ALA A 307 6.11 36.62 -2.08
CA ALA A 307 6.68 35.34 -1.66
C ALA A 307 5.54 34.36 -1.38
N THR A 308 5.57 33.20 -2.03
CA THR A 308 4.58 32.12 -1.90
C THR A 308 4.90 31.20 -0.73
N GLY A 309 6.17 31.10 -0.34
CA GLY A 309 6.64 30.16 0.68
C GLY A 309 7.02 28.78 0.13
N ALA A 310 6.98 28.58 -1.19
CA ALA A 310 7.44 27.36 -1.86
C ALA A 310 8.99 27.29 -1.92
N THR A 311 9.67 27.34 -0.77
CA THR A 311 11.13 27.53 -0.71
C THR A 311 11.94 26.24 -0.70
N ASP A 312 11.31 25.07 -0.59
CA ASP A 312 12.04 23.81 -0.46
C ASP A 312 12.79 23.46 -1.75
N GLU A 313 14.04 23.03 -1.62
CA GLU A 313 14.95 22.77 -2.75
C GLU A 313 15.16 21.28 -3.03
N GLY A 314 14.90 20.42 -2.04
CA GLY A 314 15.31 19.02 -2.03
C GLY A 314 14.51 18.09 -2.96
N ILE A 315 15.04 16.90 -3.19
CA ILE A 315 14.33 15.81 -3.88
C ILE A 315 13.06 15.45 -3.09
N GLY A 316 11.95 15.23 -3.81
CA GLY A 316 10.63 14.91 -3.25
C GLY A 316 9.79 16.13 -2.86
N THR A 317 10.33 17.35 -2.97
CA THR A 317 9.62 18.57 -2.53
C THR A 317 8.85 19.29 -3.64
N GLY A 318 9.05 18.91 -4.91
CA GLY A 318 8.47 19.63 -6.05
C GLY A 318 6.94 19.63 -6.05
N ALA A 319 6.30 18.55 -5.61
CA ALA A 319 4.84 18.43 -5.57
C ALA A 319 4.22 19.44 -4.59
N ALA A 320 4.73 19.49 -3.36
CA ALA A 320 4.26 20.42 -2.33
C ALA A 320 4.49 21.87 -2.75
N ASN A 321 5.67 22.20 -3.27
CA ASN A 321 5.98 23.52 -3.79
C ASN A 321 5.03 23.93 -4.91
N THR A 322 4.77 23.03 -5.86
CA THR A 322 3.86 23.29 -7.00
C THR A 322 2.47 23.62 -6.51
N GLN A 323 1.95 22.86 -5.54
CA GLN A 323 0.63 23.12 -4.95
C GLN A 323 0.57 24.48 -4.26
N ILE A 324 1.62 24.85 -3.50
CA ILE A 324 1.73 26.19 -2.87
C ILE A 324 1.67 27.31 -3.93
N ILE A 325 2.35 27.14 -5.06
CA ILE A 325 2.36 28.14 -6.15
C ILE A 325 1.00 28.22 -6.87
N VAL A 326 0.33 27.07 -7.06
CA VAL A 326 -1.00 27.02 -7.68
C VAL A 326 -2.06 27.66 -6.77
N ASP A 327 -1.98 27.44 -5.47
CA ASP A 327 -2.91 28.00 -4.48
C ASP A 327 -2.68 29.51 -4.23
N ASP A 328 -1.50 30.03 -4.58
CA ASP A 328 -1.24 31.47 -4.55
C ASP A 328 -2.00 32.20 -5.67
N ALA A 329 -3.08 32.90 -5.30
CA ALA A 329 -3.92 33.62 -6.26
C ALA A 329 -3.21 34.87 -6.79
N CYS A 330 -2.43 34.73 -7.87
CA CYS A 330 -1.86 35.88 -8.56
C CYS A 330 -2.96 36.82 -9.09
N SER A 331 -2.93 38.08 -8.67
CA SER A 331 -3.85 39.13 -9.17
C SER A 331 -3.64 39.49 -10.66
N SER A 332 -2.59 38.96 -11.28
CA SER A 332 -2.27 39.02 -12.71
C SER A 332 -1.50 37.75 -13.14
N VAL A 333 -1.53 37.43 -14.44
CA VAL A 333 -0.63 36.47 -15.16
C VAL A 333 0.72 36.30 -14.44
N GLY A 334 1.12 35.07 -14.09
CA GLY A 334 2.40 34.80 -13.45
C GLY A 334 2.71 33.35 -13.06
N ASN A 335 1.74 32.52 -12.66
CA ASN A 335 1.93 31.14 -12.16
C ASN A 335 1.78 30.07 -13.25
N GLU A 336 1.89 30.44 -14.53
CA GLU A 336 1.58 29.54 -15.66
C GLU A 336 2.44 28.27 -15.66
N ALA A 337 3.67 28.32 -15.15
CA ALA A 337 4.56 27.17 -15.08
C ALA A 337 4.02 26.08 -14.16
N ALA A 338 3.62 26.45 -12.93
CA ALA A 338 3.07 25.53 -11.95
C ALA A 338 1.68 25.04 -12.38
N GLU A 339 0.82 25.93 -12.90
CA GLU A 339 -0.49 25.57 -13.43
C GLU A 339 -0.39 24.60 -14.61
N ALA A 340 0.56 24.81 -15.53
CA ALA A 340 0.76 23.90 -16.67
C ALA A 340 1.21 22.52 -16.22
N ALA A 341 2.11 22.44 -15.24
CA ALA A 341 2.56 21.15 -14.70
C ALA A 341 1.44 20.44 -13.92
N ASN A 342 0.72 21.16 -13.06
CA ASN A 342 -0.38 20.61 -12.25
C ASN A 342 -1.62 20.22 -13.07
N ALA A 343 -1.83 20.85 -14.24
CA ALA A 343 -2.89 20.47 -15.17
C ALA A 343 -2.47 19.38 -16.16
N TYR A 344 -1.18 19.00 -16.19
CA TYR A 344 -0.69 17.99 -17.11
C TYR A 344 -1.19 16.60 -16.69
N SER A 345 -1.62 15.82 -17.67
CA SER A 345 -2.01 14.43 -17.48
C SER A 345 -1.48 13.57 -18.60
N ASN A 346 -0.95 12.39 -18.28
CA ASN A 346 -0.48 11.43 -19.25
C ASN A 346 -0.67 10.00 -18.71
N ASN A 347 -1.06 9.06 -19.58
CA ASN A 347 -1.29 7.65 -19.22
C ASN A 347 -2.16 7.47 -17.96
N GLY A 348 -3.23 8.25 -17.83
CA GLY A 348 -4.17 8.16 -16.69
C GLY A 348 -3.71 8.85 -15.40
N PHE A 349 -2.48 9.36 -15.33
CA PHE A 349 -1.93 10.08 -14.18
C PHE A 349 -2.17 11.59 -14.31
N ASN A 350 -2.58 12.24 -13.24
CA ASN A 350 -2.90 13.68 -13.15
C ASN A 350 -2.21 14.38 -11.96
N ASP A 351 -1.24 13.71 -11.35
CA ASP A 351 -0.45 14.11 -10.18
C ASP A 351 0.93 14.68 -10.57
N TRP A 352 1.02 15.28 -11.76
CA TRP A 352 2.24 15.88 -12.28
C TRP A 352 2.50 17.26 -11.67
N PHE A 353 3.77 17.61 -11.49
CA PHE A 353 4.19 18.84 -10.80
C PHE A 353 5.45 19.46 -11.40
N LEU A 354 5.75 20.70 -11.00
CA LEU A 354 6.97 21.42 -11.40
C LEU A 354 8.12 20.95 -10.49
N PRO A 355 9.25 20.46 -11.03
CA PRO A 355 10.31 19.86 -10.23
C PRO A 355 10.96 20.88 -9.30
N SER A 356 11.35 20.49 -8.09
CA SER A 356 12.20 21.29 -7.21
C SER A 356 13.58 21.54 -7.84
N LYS A 357 14.35 22.43 -7.24
CA LYS A 357 15.69 22.77 -7.73
C LYS A 357 16.59 21.54 -7.85
N ASP A 358 16.61 20.65 -6.86
CA ASP A 358 17.46 19.47 -6.89
C ASP A 358 16.89 18.40 -7.83
N GLU A 359 15.56 18.28 -7.96
CA GLU A 359 14.93 17.35 -8.92
C GLU A 359 15.25 17.74 -10.37
N LEU A 360 15.21 19.04 -10.67
CA LEU A 360 15.59 19.56 -11.99
C LEU A 360 17.08 19.29 -12.29
N ASN A 361 17.92 19.26 -11.26
CA ASN A 361 19.33 18.94 -11.40
C ASN A 361 19.56 17.46 -11.70
N GLU A 362 18.81 16.55 -11.06
CA GLU A 362 18.82 15.12 -11.40
C GLU A 362 18.35 14.89 -12.85
N MET A 363 17.34 15.63 -13.33
CA MET A 363 16.95 15.57 -14.73
C MET A 363 18.09 15.97 -15.66
N TRP A 364 18.82 17.05 -15.37
CA TRP A 364 19.96 17.47 -16.18
C TRP A 364 21.08 16.41 -16.19
N PHE A 365 21.36 15.80 -15.03
CA PHE A 365 22.44 14.83 -14.86
C PHE A 365 22.10 13.46 -15.47
N ASN A 366 20.88 12.94 -15.29
CA ASN A 366 20.55 11.57 -15.69
C ASN A 366 19.91 11.48 -17.09
N ILE A 367 18.99 12.39 -17.44
CA ILE A 367 18.25 12.31 -18.72
C ILE A 367 18.51 13.51 -19.65
N GLY A 368 19.31 14.48 -19.21
CA GLY A 368 19.64 15.72 -19.92
C GLY A 368 21.06 15.74 -20.49
N GLN A 369 21.63 16.94 -20.65
CA GLN A 369 22.95 17.13 -21.27
C GLN A 369 24.14 16.85 -20.33
N GLY A 370 23.88 16.56 -19.06
CA GLY A 370 24.89 16.20 -18.07
C GLY A 370 25.22 14.71 -18.03
N GLY A 371 24.38 13.86 -18.63
CA GLY A 371 24.49 12.41 -18.54
C GLY A 371 25.53 11.77 -19.46
N ASP A 372 25.86 10.52 -19.16
CA ASP A 372 26.75 9.68 -19.97
C ASP A 372 26.06 9.21 -21.29
N GLY A 373 24.71 9.31 -21.34
CA GLY A 373 23.85 9.07 -22.51
C GLY A 373 23.60 10.31 -23.38
N ALA A 374 23.03 10.11 -24.57
CA ALA A 374 22.88 11.16 -25.57
C ALA A 374 21.62 12.00 -25.35
N ASN A 375 21.49 12.76 -24.26
CA ASN A 375 20.33 13.63 -23.98
C ASN A 375 18.99 12.91 -24.26
N GLU A 376 18.79 11.77 -23.60
CA GLU A 376 17.67 10.85 -23.85
C GLU A 376 16.30 11.53 -23.66
N GLY A 377 16.20 12.50 -22.76
CA GLY A 377 15.01 13.31 -22.56
C GLY A 377 14.74 14.37 -23.64
N ASN A 378 15.56 14.46 -24.69
CA ASN A 378 15.41 15.41 -25.78
C ASN A 378 15.35 16.88 -25.32
N PHE A 379 16.06 17.23 -24.25
CA PHE A 379 16.09 18.61 -23.76
C PHE A 379 16.80 19.51 -24.76
N ILE A 380 16.26 20.71 -24.98
CA ILE A 380 16.98 21.73 -25.74
C ILE A 380 17.89 22.56 -24.82
N ASN A 381 18.92 23.17 -25.42
CA ASN A 381 19.84 24.09 -24.75
C ASN A 381 19.16 25.43 -24.41
N ASP A 382 18.40 25.43 -23.32
CA ASP A 382 17.64 26.59 -22.83
C ASP A 382 17.62 26.59 -21.29
N ILE A 383 16.80 27.47 -20.71
CA ILE A 383 16.68 27.69 -19.27
C ILE A 383 15.32 27.18 -18.77
N TRP A 384 15.36 26.42 -17.68
CA TRP A 384 14.22 25.68 -17.13
C TRP A 384 13.88 26.15 -15.73
N TRP A 385 12.58 26.25 -15.42
CA TRP A 385 12.10 26.56 -14.07
C TRP A 385 12.16 25.33 -13.17
N SER A 386 12.57 25.53 -11.92
CA SER A 386 12.18 24.65 -10.82
C SER A 386 10.98 25.23 -10.07
N SER A 387 10.42 24.55 -9.08
CA SER A 387 9.36 25.03 -8.18
C SER A 387 9.88 25.66 -6.89
N SER A 388 11.20 25.81 -6.75
CA SER A 388 11.81 26.38 -5.54
C SER A 388 11.93 27.90 -5.65
N GLU A 389 11.24 28.60 -4.76
CA GLU A 389 11.28 30.05 -4.58
C GLU A 389 12.60 30.50 -3.95
N VAL A 390 13.17 31.60 -4.45
CA VAL A 390 14.34 32.24 -3.81
C VAL A 390 13.87 33.36 -2.89
N ASP A 391 13.04 34.27 -3.41
CA ASP A 391 12.47 35.38 -2.67
C ASP A 391 11.19 35.89 -3.36
N ASP A 392 10.68 37.06 -2.95
CA ASP A 392 9.48 37.67 -3.53
C ASP A 392 9.63 38.03 -5.02
N SER A 393 10.85 38.06 -5.56
CA SER A 393 11.17 38.50 -6.92
C SER A 393 11.84 37.43 -7.78
N LEU A 394 12.51 36.45 -7.16
CA LEU A 394 13.32 35.43 -7.81
C LEU A 394 12.83 34.01 -7.51
N ALA A 395 13.03 33.12 -8.48
CA ALA A 395 12.87 31.67 -8.35
C ALA A 395 14.07 30.95 -8.95
N TRP A 396 14.32 29.72 -8.51
CA TRP A 396 15.42 28.91 -9.01
C TRP A 396 15.17 28.43 -10.44
N ARG A 397 16.23 28.50 -11.25
CA ARG A 397 16.23 28.00 -12.64
C ARG A 397 17.54 27.31 -12.97
N GLN A 398 17.53 26.47 -14.00
CA GLN A 398 18.70 25.73 -14.47
C GLN A 398 18.99 25.93 -15.95
N PHE A 399 20.27 26.08 -16.29
CA PHE A 399 20.77 26.17 -17.66
C PHE A 399 21.15 24.78 -18.17
N PHE A 400 20.31 24.18 -19.01
CA PHE A 400 20.53 22.81 -19.49
C PHE A 400 21.76 22.68 -20.39
N ALA A 401 22.19 23.77 -21.04
CA ALA A 401 23.45 23.80 -21.80
C ALA A 401 24.73 23.63 -20.95
N SER A 402 24.66 23.85 -19.63
CA SER A 402 25.85 23.93 -18.76
C SER A 402 25.70 23.32 -17.37
N GLY A 403 24.50 22.93 -16.97
CA GLY A 403 24.17 22.42 -15.63
C GLY A 403 24.07 23.48 -14.53
N GLY A 404 24.54 24.71 -14.76
CA GLY A 404 24.50 25.77 -13.74
C GLY A 404 23.08 26.16 -13.32
N GLN A 405 22.92 26.55 -12.04
CA GLN A 405 21.66 27.04 -11.46
C GLN A 405 21.84 28.44 -10.84
N ASP A 406 20.83 29.30 -10.98
CA ASP A 406 20.80 30.64 -10.38
C ASP A 406 19.37 31.11 -10.08
N GLY A 407 19.23 32.26 -9.40
CA GLY A 407 17.95 32.93 -9.20
C GLY A 407 17.55 33.76 -10.42
N GLY A 408 16.36 33.52 -10.96
CA GLY A 408 15.79 34.24 -12.09
C GLY A 408 14.53 35.03 -11.75
N PRO A 409 14.24 36.14 -12.44
CA PRO A 409 13.01 36.90 -12.20
C PRO A 409 11.76 36.06 -12.50
N LYS A 410 10.82 35.97 -11.54
CA LYS A 410 9.61 35.13 -11.64
C LYS A 410 8.76 35.39 -12.89
N GLY A 411 8.70 36.65 -13.33
CA GLY A 411 7.97 37.04 -14.55
C GLY A 411 8.69 36.73 -15.87
N GLY A 412 9.88 36.13 -15.85
CA GLY A 412 10.60 35.73 -17.06
C GLY A 412 10.08 34.42 -17.63
N GLY A 413 9.73 34.37 -18.91
CA GLY A 413 9.35 33.11 -19.56
C GLY A 413 10.49 32.10 -19.59
N ARG A 414 10.30 30.90 -19.02
CA ARG A 414 11.24 29.77 -19.07
C ARG A 414 10.52 28.46 -19.36
N ARG A 415 11.28 27.44 -19.74
CA ARG A 415 10.75 26.11 -20.05
C ARG A 415 10.34 25.36 -18.80
N VAL A 416 9.41 24.44 -18.98
CA VAL A 416 8.85 23.60 -17.91
C VAL A 416 8.74 22.18 -18.43
N ARG A 417 9.18 21.22 -17.62
CA ARG A 417 8.85 19.81 -17.77
C ARG A 417 8.09 19.41 -16.54
N ALA A 418 6.96 18.75 -16.73
CA ALA A 418 6.26 18.14 -15.61
C ALA A 418 7.09 16.94 -15.13
N VAL A 419 7.12 16.72 -13.83
CA VAL A 419 7.63 15.50 -13.22
C VAL A 419 6.54 14.88 -12.38
N ARG A 420 6.62 13.58 -12.13
CA ARG A 420 5.81 12.96 -11.09
C ARG A 420 6.58 11.88 -10.37
N ALA A 421 6.13 11.56 -9.17
CA ALA A 421 6.61 10.39 -8.47
C ALA A 421 5.94 9.12 -9.04
N PHE A 422 6.69 8.03 -9.10
CA PHE A 422 6.16 6.70 -9.31
C PHE A 422 6.62 5.78 -8.19
N GLY A 423 5.94 4.63 -8.09
CA GLY A 423 5.95 3.83 -6.88
C GLY A 423 5.09 4.49 -5.81
N LEU A 424 4.67 3.70 -4.83
CA LEU A 424 4.35 4.32 -3.55
C LEU A 424 5.68 4.97 -3.09
N PRO A 425 5.72 6.25 -2.68
CA PRO A 425 6.83 6.68 -1.85
C PRO A 425 6.97 5.61 -0.75
N PRO A 426 8.19 5.20 -0.34
CA PRO A 426 8.33 4.32 0.80
C PRO A 426 7.36 4.83 1.87
N PRO A 427 6.48 3.97 2.43
CA PRO A 427 5.47 4.42 3.37
C PRO A 427 6.21 5.33 4.36
N PRO A 428 5.78 6.59 4.54
CA PRO A 428 6.56 7.56 5.30
C PRO A 428 7.07 6.86 6.56
N THR A 429 8.39 6.76 6.68
CA THR A 429 8.97 6.03 7.80
C THR A 429 8.95 6.96 8.99
N PHE A 430 8.22 6.56 10.01
CA PHE A 430 8.10 7.32 11.22
C PHE A 430 9.07 6.80 12.26
N ALA A 431 9.69 7.72 13.00
CA ALA A 431 10.33 7.44 14.27
C ALA A 431 9.35 7.76 15.41
N VAL A 432 9.64 7.20 16.59
CA VAL A 432 8.95 7.60 17.83
C VAL A 432 9.17 9.09 18.06
N GLY A 433 8.09 9.85 18.20
CA GLY A 433 8.12 11.32 18.35
C GLY A 433 7.76 12.09 17.08
N ASP A 434 7.71 11.44 15.92
CA ASP A 434 7.26 12.09 14.68
C ASP A 434 5.75 12.33 14.68
N VAL A 435 5.32 13.29 13.85
CA VAL A 435 3.90 13.47 13.54
C VAL A 435 3.49 12.42 12.50
N GLY A 436 2.64 11.48 12.93
CA GLY A 436 2.15 10.37 12.12
C GLY A 436 1.10 10.77 11.07
N PRO A 437 0.60 9.80 10.30
CA PRO A 437 -0.29 10.08 9.16
C PRO A 437 -1.64 10.68 9.57
N GLY A 438 -2.09 10.44 10.80
CA GLY A 438 -3.29 11.02 11.38
C GLY A 438 -3.06 12.40 12.00
N GLY A 439 -1.84 12.92 11.93
CA GLY A 439 -1.43 14.17 12.57
C GLY A 439 -1.15 14.04 14.06
N GLY A 440 -1.21 12.81 14.61
CA GLY A 440 -0.88 12.47 15.99
C GLY A 440 0.61 12.26 16.19
N LEU A 441 1.06 12.00 17.42
CA LEU A 441 2.47 11.68 17.69
C LEU A 441 2.68 10.17 17.74
N VAL A 442 3.64 9.68 16.97
CA VAL A 442 4.03 8.28 16.93
C VAL A 442 4.71 7.90 18.24
N PHE A 443 4.25 6.83 18.88
CA PHE A 443 4.79 6.37 20.17
C PHE A 443 5.29 4.93 20.13
N PHE A 444 4.96 4.17 19.09
CA PHE A 444 5.39 2.80 18.90
C PHE A 444 5.65 2.52 17.42
N ILE A 445 6.76 1.85 17.13
CA ILE A 445 7.09 1.34 15.79
C ILE A 445 7.05 -0.18 15.86
N GLU A 446 6.34 -0.80 14.91
CA GLU A 446 6.23 -2.25 14.85
C GLU A 446 7.62 -2.86 14.56
N PRO A 447 8.07 -3.85 15.36
CA PRO A 447 9.37 -4.47 15.17
C PRO A 447 9.53 -5.06 13.76
N GLY A 448 10.57 -4.63 13.03
CA GLY A 448 10.85 -5.11 11.68
C GLY A 448 10.10 -4.39 10.56
N SER A 449 9.39 -3.30 10.86
CA SER A 449 8.73 -2.44 9.86
C SER A 449 9.61 -1.32 9.31
N ASP A 450 10.79 -1.09 9.88
CA ASP A 450 11.67 0.05 9.54
C ASP A 450 10.96 1.43 9.56
N GLY A 451 9.93 1.58 10.41
CA GLY A 451 9.17 2.83 10.57
C GLY A 451 7.91 2.93 9.71
N THR A 452 7.64 1.93 8.87
CA THR A 452 6.47 1.91 7.97
C THR A 452 5.15 1.49 8.65
N ALA A 453 5.23 0.90 9.84
CA ALA A 453 4.07 0.48 10.64
C ALA A 453 4.26 0.78 12.13
N GLY A 454 3.16 1.09 12.82
CA GLY A 454 3.22 1.48 14.23
C GLY A 454 1.91 2.05 14.78
N LEU A 455 2.01 2.71 15.93
CA LEU A 455 0.89 3.37 16.60
C LEU A 455 1.18 4.86 16.84
N GLU A 456 0.17 5.69 16.63
CA GLU A 456 0.19 7.12 16.95
C GLU A 456 -0.92 7.52 17.90
N ALA A 457 -0.67 8.55 18.72
CA ALA A 457 -1.60 9.09 19.69
C ALA A 457 -2.20 10.41 19.19
N ALA A 458 -3.50 10.62 19.43
CA ALA A 458 -4.18 11.83 19.02
C ALA A 458 -3.47 13.10 19.56
N PRO A 459 -3.47 14.22 18.82
CA PRO A 459 -2.74 15.42 19.19
C PRO A 459 -3.15 16.00 20.55
N THR A 460 -4.41 15.79 20.95
CA THR A 460 -4.99 16.30 22.19
C THR A 460 -5.90 15.29 22.85
N ASP A 461 -6.11 15.43 24.16
CA ASP A 461 -7.12 14.66 24.90
C ASP A 461 -8.50 14.91 24.29
N LEU A 462 -9.32 13.86 24.21
CA LEU A 462 -10.68 13.96 23.72
C LEU A 462 -11.57 14.66 24.75
N VAL A 463 -12.47 15.50 24.26
CA VAL A 463 -13.40 16.28 25.09
C VAL A 463 -14.76 15.59 25.07
N ASN A 464 -15.39 15.46 26.24
CA ASN A 464 -16.77 14.99 26.31
C ASN A 464 -17.70 16.00 25.62
N PRO A 465 -18.42 15.60 24.54
CA PRO A 465 -19.26 16.52 23.75
C PRO A 465 -20.36 17.23 24.55
N LEU A 466 -20.76 16.68 25.71
CA LEU A 466 -21.83 17.20 26.56
C LEU A 466 -21.32 17.79 27.89
N ASN A 467 -20.05 17.54 28.24
CA ASN A 467 -19.39 18.11 29.40
C ASN A 467 -18.03 18.67 28.99
N MET A 468 -18.03 19.88 28.41
CA MET A 468 -16.91 20.57 27.75
C MET A 468 -15.73 20.90 28.69
N GLY A 469 -15.12 19.89 29.31
CA GLY A 469 -14.03 19.98 30.28
C GLY A 469 -14.01 18.89 31.36
N GLY A 470 -14.96 17.94 31.38
CA GLY A 470 -14.96 16.79 32.28
C GLY A 470 -14.59 15.49 31.55
N GLY A 471 -14.04 14.52 32.29
CA GLY A 471 -13.72 13.19 31.75
C GLY A 471 -14.95 12.38 31.33
N MET A 472 -14.73 11.13 30.97
CA MET A 472 -15.77 10.24 30.43
C MET A 472 -15.88 8.97 31.29
N PRO A 473 -17.07 8.41 31.48
CA PRO A 473 -17.19 7.04 32.01
C PRO A 473 -16.55 6.06 31.03
N TRP A 474 -16.03 4.95 31.55
CA TRP A 474 -15.48 3.88 30.71
C TRP A 474 -16.57 3.23 29.86
N GLY A 475 -17.76 3.02 30.45
CA GLY A 475 -18.90 2.32 29.86
C GLY A 475 -19.29 1.05 30.62
N CYS A 476 -20.38 0.40 30.23
CA CYS A 476 -20.72 -0.98 30.64
C CYS A 476 -20.65 -1.28 32.16
N PHE A 477 -21.07 -0.37 33.03
CA PHE A 477 -21.02 -0.60 34.48
C PHE A 477 -22.05 -1.67 34.91
N ASN A 478 -21.57 -2.69 35.61
CA ASN A 478 -22.22 -3.97 35.94
C ASN A 478 -22.37 -4.96 34.77
N THR A 479 -21.69 -4.74 33.64
CA THR A 479 -21.61 -5.68 32.51
C THR A 479 -20.15 -6.08 32.27
N VAL A 480 -19.93 -7.36 31.99
CA VAL A 480 -18.62 -7.90 31.55
C VAL A 480 -18.63 -7.91 30.03
N THR A 481 -17.67 -7.23 29.42
CA THR A 481 -17.52 -7.10 27.96
C THR A 481 -16.51 -8.08 27.37
N ALA A 482 -15.66 -8.69 28.21
CA ALA A 482 -14.54 -9.54 27.79
C ALA A 482 -13.40 -8.79 27.06
N ALA A 483 -13.41 -7.45 27.07
CA ALA A 483 -12.31 -6.61 26.59
C ALA A 483 -11.11 -6.63 27.58
N THR A 484 -10.51 -7.79 27.84
CA THR A 484 -9.54 -7.98 28.93
C THR A 484 -8.07 -7.97 28.49
N ASN A 485 -7.78 -7.76 27.21
CA ASN A 485 -6.42 -7.89 26.70
C ASN A 485 -5.56 -6.68 27.07
N GLU A 486 -4.33 -6.91 27.55
CA GLU A 486 -3.48 -5.87 28.13
C GLU A 486 -2.40 -5.34 27.17
N GLY A 487 -1.94 -6.18 26.22
CA GLY A 487 -0.74 -5.93 25.41
C GLY A 487 -0.82 -4.81 24.37
N ILE A 488 0.32 -4.50 23.76
CA ILE A 488 0.41 -3.62 22.58
C ILE A 488 -0.31 -4.27 21.38
N GLY A 489 -1.14 -3.49 20.69
CA GLY A 489 -1.97 -3.92 19.55
C GLY A 489 -3.40 -4.32 19.92
N PHE A 490 -3.74 -4.42 21.21
CA PHE A 490 -5.06 -4.88 21.66
C PHE A 490 -6.07 -3.76 21.89
N GLY A 491 -5.67 -2.48 21.83
CA GLY A 491 -6.59 -1.37 22.03
C GLY A 491 -7.78 -1.40 21.07
N ALA A 492 -7.52 -1.70 19.79
CA ALA A 492 -8.54 -1.71 18.75
C ALA A 492 -9.59 -2.79 18.98
N SER A 493 -9.15 -4.03 19.23
CA SER A 493 -10.06 -5.17 19.46
C SER A 493 -10.86 -5.02 20.75
N ASN A 494 -10.23 -4.57 21.83
CA ASN A 494 -10.94 -4.25 23.07
C ASN A 494 -11.99 -3.16 22.85
N THR A 495 -11.64 -2.08 22.13
CA THR A 495 -12.57 -0.97 21.85
C THR A 495 -13.76 -1.45 21.03
N ALA A 496 -13.54 -2.27 20.00
CA ALA A 496 -14.59 -2.86 19.19
C ALA A 496 -15.56 -3.73 20.03
N ILE A 497 -15.02 -4.54 20.94
CA ILE A 497 -15.81 -5.35 21.87
C ILE A 497 -16.69 -4.47 22.77
N ILE A 498 -16.13 -3.41 23.35
CA ILE A 498 -16.86 -2.49 24.24
C ILE A 498 -18.02 -1.80 23.50
N VAL A 499 -17.79 -1.38 22.26
CA VAL A 499 -18.83 -0.72 21.44
C VAL A 499 -19.89 -1.71 20.95
N ALA A 500 -19.51 -2.94 20.59
CA ALA A 500 -20.44 -3.98 20.14
C ALA A 500 -21.45 -4.38 21.22
N ASP A 501 -21.06 -4.35 22.49
CA ASP A 501 -21.94 -4.62 23.63
C ASP A 501 -23.03 -3.56 23.84
N ALA A 502 -23.00 -2.45 23.09
CA ALA A 502 -24.04 -1.40 23.06
C ALA A 502 -24.49 -0.97 24.47
N CYS A 503 -23.51 -0.78 25.36
CA CYS A 503 -23.73 -0.52 26.77
C CYS A 503 -24.43 0.81 27.08
N SER A 504 -24.57 1.69 26.08
CA SER A 504 -25.38 2.90 26.12
C SER A 504 -25.96 3.21 24.74
N THR A 505 -26.92 4.13 24.70
CA THR A 505 -27.46 4.69 23.45
C THR A 505 -27.07 6.15 23.28
N THR A 506 -26.14 6.63 24.11
CA THR A 506 -25.87 8.05 24.32
C THR A 506 -24.58 8.55 23.68
N GLY A 507 -23.62 7.70 23.28
CA GLY A 507 -22.39 8.18 22.63
C GLY A 507 -21.35 8.74 23.62
N GLU A 508 -21.43 8.38 24.91
CA GLU A 508 -20.80 9.14 26.01
C GLU A 508 -19.62 8.39 26.66
N GLU A 509 -19.41 7.15 26.26
CA GLU A 509 -18.40 6.24 26.78
C GLU A 509 -17.02 6.45 26.15
N ALA A 510 -15.97 6.14 26.91
CA ALA A 510 -14.58 6.30 26.49
C ALA A 510 -14.27 5.65 25.13
N ALA A 511 -14.78 4.43 24.88
CA ALA A 511 -14.58 3.71 23.62
C ALA A 511 -15.37 4.32 22.45
N GLU A 512 -16.61 4.76 22.69
CA GLU A 512 -17.47 5.38 21.66
C GLU A 512 -16.91 6.74 21.23
N VAL A 513 -16.41 7.54 22.18
CA VAL A 513 -15.79 8.83 21.85
C VAL A 513 -14.46 8.66 21.13
N ALA A 514 -13.70 7.60 21.44
CA ALA A 514 -12.47 7.27 20.71
C ALA A 514 -12.74 6.90 19.25
N ILE A 515 -13.75 6.06 18.98
CA ILE A 515 -14.14 5.68 17.61
C ILE A 515 -14.80 6.84 16.84
N ALA A 516 -15.49 7.76 17.53
CA ALA A 516 -16.09 8.92 16.89
C ALA A 516 -15.07 10.05 16.58
N TYR A 517 -13.81 9.90 17.00
CA TYR A 517 -12.80 10.92 16.79
C TYR A 517 -12.31 10.93 15.33
N VAL A 518 -12.35 12.10 14.72
CA VAL A 518 -11.81 12.37 13.38
C VAL A 518 -10.60 13.29 13.53
N SER A 519 -9.46 12.87 13.01
CA SER A 519 -8.21 13.63 13.16
C SER A 519 -8.13 14.84 12.22
N PRO A 520 -7.17 15.78 12.42
CA PRO A 520 -6.95 16.90 11.50
C PRO A 520 -6.71 16.48 10.05
N ASN A 521 -6.17 15.27 9.84
CA ASN A 521 -5.91 14.68 8.53
C ASN A 521 -7.08 13.78 8.04
N LEU A 522 -8.26 13.91 8.65
CA LEU A 522 -9.52 13.24 8.25
C LEU A 522 -9.50 11.71 8.33
N LEU A 523 -8.71 11.14 9.24
CA LEU A 523 -8.74 9.70 9.53
C LEU A 523 -9.67 9.40 10.70
N GLU A 524 -10.43 8.30 10.58
CA GLU A 524 -11.57 7.95 11.46
C GLU A 524 -11.35 6.62 12.21
N ASP A 525 -10.22 5.94 12.02
CA ASP A 525 -9.87 4.60 12.53
C ASP A 525 -9.28 4.60 13.96
N TRP A 526 -9.76 5.50 14.81
CA TRP A 526 -9.22 5.71 16.15
C TRP A 526 -9.88 4.83 17.22
N PHE A 527 -9.13 4.46 18.26
CA PHE A 527 -9.59 3.57 19.31
C PHE A 527 -9.01 3.88 20.69
N LEU A 528 -9.60 3.29 21.73
CA LEU A 528 -9.17 3.43 23.13
C LEU A 528 -7.98 2.49 23.40
N PRO A 529 -6.83 3.01 23.89
CA PRO A 529 -5.63 2.20 24.08
C PRO A 529 -5.78 1.15 25.17
N SER A 530 -5.13 0.00 25.03
CA SER A 530 -4.92 -1.00 26.08
C SER A 530 -4.02 -0.44 27.19
N ILE A 531 -3.91 -1.18 28.30
CA ILE A 531 -3.11 -0.71 29.45
C ILE A 531 -1.61 -0.66 29.14
N ASP A 532 -1.09 -1.58 28.32
CA ASP A 532 0.31 -1.55 27.89
C ASP A 532 0.57 -0.47 26.83
N GLU A 533 -0.40 -0.16 25.97
CA GLU A 533 -0.29 0.97 25.02
C GLU A 533 -0.21 2.32 25.75
N LEU A 534 -1.00 2.51 26.82
CA LEU A 534 -0.88 3.71 27.67
C LEU A 534 0.48 3.80 28.37
N ASN A 535 1.03 2.66 28.81
CA ASN A 535 2.35 2.61 29.40
C ASN A 535 3.44 3.00 28.39
N GLU A 536 3.32 2.51 27.15
CA GLU A 536 4.22 2.87 26.06
C GLU A 536 4.14 4.37 25.77
N MET A 537 2.92 4.93 25.60
CA MET A 537 2.68 6.36 25.43
C MET A 537 3.34 7.18 26.55
N HIS A 538 3.14 6.83 27.82
CA HIS A 538 3.74 7.53 28.94
C HIS A 538 5.27 7.50 28.90
N SER A 539 5.86 6.36 28.54
CA SER A 539 7.32 6.16 28.51
C SER A 539 8.01 6.78 27.30
N LYS A 540 7.28 7.03 26.20
CA LYS A 540 7.84 7.53 24.93
C LYS A 540 7.49 8.98 24.65
N ILE A 541 6.20 9.32 24.77
CA ILE A 541 5.68 10.65 24.41
C ILE A 541 5.02 11.39 25.58
N GLY A 542 5.00 10.79 26.78
CA GLY A 542 4.45 11.40 28.00
C GLY A 542 5.50 11.84 29.02
N GLN A 543 5.06 11.99 30.27
CA GLN A 543 5.86 12.49 31.39
C GLN A 543 6.96 11.51 31.84
N GLY A 544 6.88 10.24 31.43
CA GLY A 544 7.84 9.19 31.76
C GLY A 544 9.03 9.10 30.81
N CYS A 545 9.11 9.93 29.75
CA CYS A 545 10.19 9.83 28.77
C CYS A 545 11.58 10.07 29.40
N ASN A 546 12.46 9.06 29.34
CA ASN A 546 13.77 9.11 30.01
C ASN A 546 15.01 8.63 29.20
N VAL A 547 14.92 7.86 28.09
CA VAL A 547 16.12 7.43 27.30
C VAL A 547 15.76 6.93 25.88
N PRO A 548 16.54 7.19 24.77
CA PRO A 548 17.58 8.21 24.53
C PRO A 548 17.31 9.17 23.33
N ALA A 549 18.03 10.31 23.32
CA ALA A 549 18.24 11.31 22.25
C ALA A 549 17.05 12.11 21.68
N ASP A 550 15.80 11.62 21.70
CA ASP A 550 14.67 12.30 21.03
C ASP A 550 13.83 13.22 21.95
N CYS A 551 13.78 12.96 23.26
CA CYS A 551 12.99 13.75 24.20
C CYS A 551 13.66 15.07 24.62
N SER A 552 13.81 15.99 23.66
CA SER A 552 14.25 17.37 23.91
C SER A 552 13.26 18.19 24.76
N VAL A 553 12.02 17.70 24.88
CA VAL A 553 10.91 18.27 25.66
C VAL A 553 10.35 17.19 26.59
N SER A 554 10.21 17.48 27.90
CA SER A 554 9.45 16.60 28.81
C SER A 554 7.98 16.65 28.42
N ASN A 555 7.36 15.50 28.15
CA ASN A 555 5.95 15.38 27.73
C ASN A 555 5.63 16.02 26.36
N PRO A 556 6.22 15.51 25.25
CA PRO A 556 5.97 16.03 23.91
C PRO A 556 4.51 15.86 23.47
N GLY A 557 3.81 14.83 23.96
CA GLY A 557 2.40 14.60 23.69
C GLY A 557 1.43 15.51 24.42
N GLY A 558 1.90 16.39 25.33
CA GLY A 558 1.03 17.33 26.02
C GLY A 558 -0.04 16.64 26.88
N PHE A 559 0.29 15.49 27.47
CA PHE A 559 -0.60 14.78 28.39
C PHE A 559 -0.77 15.58 29.68
N THR A 560 -1.95 15.50 30.30
CA THR A 560 -2.19 16.08 31.62
C THR A 560 -1.68 15.15 32.72
N ASN A 561 -1.37 15.69 33.90
CA ASN A 561 -1.00 14.90 35.07
C ASN A 561 -2.25 14.27 35.71
N ASN A 562 -2.83 13.28 35.02
CA ASN A 562 -4.08 12.63 35.40
C ASN A 562 -4.06 11.13 35.08
N PHE A 563 -5.10 10.43 35.51
CA PHE A 563 -5.41 9.07 35.07
C PHE A 563 -5.99 9.10 33.65
N TYR A 564 -5.64 8.11 32.83
CA TYR A 564 -6.22 7.87 31.51
C TYR A 564 -6.88 6.50 31.47
N TRP A 565 -8.06 6.41 30.86
CA TRP A 565 -8.76 5.13 30.68
C TRP A 565 -8.02 4.24 29.69
N SER A 566 -7.82 2.99 30.10
CA SER A 566 -7.45 1.88 29.21
C SER A 566 -8.71 1.19 28.71
N SER A 567 -8.70 0.57 27.53
CA SER A 567 -9.73 -0.35 27.05
C SER A 567 -9.72 -1.71 27.73
N THR A 568 -8.77 -1.97 28.64
CA THR A 568 -8.67 -3.24 29.36
C THR A 568 -9.62 -3.28 30.57
N GLU A 569 -10.66 -4.09 30.46
CA GLU A 569 -11.61 -4.44 31.50
C GLU A 569 -10.99 -5.41 32.54
N ILE A 570 -11.36 -5.25 33.81
CA ILE A 570 -11.00 -6.21 34.87
C ILE A 570 -12.23 -6.98 35.34
N THR A 571 -13.32 -6.27 35.65
CA THR A 571 -14.59 -6.88 36.05
C THR A 571 -15.75 -6.08 35.51
N SER A 572 -16.97 -6.53 35.83
CA SER A 572 -18.18 -5.78 35.51
C SER A 572 -18.23 -4.36 36.08
N GLN A 573 -17.44 -4.03 37.11
CA GLN A 573 -17.53 -2.73 37.81
C GLN A 573 -16.30 -1.82 37.67
N ILE A 574 -15.15 -2.37 37.30
CA ILE A 574 -13.86 -1.67 37.31
C ILE A 574 -13.05 -2.01 36.05
N ALA A 575 -12.26 -1.04 35.60
CA ALA A 575 -11.36 -1.15 34.47
C ALA A 575 -10.00 -0.53 34.81
N TRP A 576 -8.98 -0.83 34.02
CA TRP A 576 -7.65 -0.30 34.21
C TRP A 576 -7.56 1.19 33.84
N VAL A 577 -6.74 1.92 34.60
CA VAL A 577 -6.29 3.28 34.29
C VAL A 577 -4.79 3.40 34.45
N TYR A 578 -4.19 4.29 33.67
CA TYR A 578 -2.77 4.63 33.77
C TYR A 578 -2.60 6.05 34.27
N ASN A 579 -1.80 6.27 35.32
CA ASN A 579 -1.50 7.59 35.84
C ASN A 579 -0.28 8.21 35.15
N PHE A 580 -0.50 9.23 34.33
CA PHE A 580 0.57 9.92 33.61
C PHE A 580 1.39 10.85 34.50
N ASN A 581 1.03 11.06 35.78
CA ASN A 581 1.86 11.82 36.72
C ASN A 581 3.03 11.02 37.30
N ASP A 582 2.84 9.72 37.56
CA ASP A 582 3.81 8.89 38.29
C ASP A 582 4.05 7.52 37.66
N GLY A 583 3.43 7.22 36.52
CA GLY A 583 3.58 5.96 35.80
C GLY A 583 2.90 4.76 36.47
N ILE A 584 1.96 4.99 37.40
CA ILE A 584 1.29 3.92 38.13
C ILE A 584 0.04 3.44 37.38
N MET A 585 -0.02 2.14 37.12
CA MET A 585 -1.25 1.44 36.71
C MET A 585 -2.13 1.15 37.93
N THR A 586 -3.42 1.47 37.85
CA THR A 586 -4.40 1.14 38.91
C THR A 586 -5.78 0.92 38.33
N GLN A 587 -6.76 0.61 39.18
CA GLN A 587 -8.13 0.30 38.76
C GLN A 587 -9.10 1.33 39.33
N LEU A 588 -10.03 1.79 38.49
CA LEU A 588 -11.10 2.70 38.89
C LEU A 588 -12.46 2.15 38.46
N SER A 589 -13.51 2.64 39.11
CA SER A 589 -14.87 2.25 38.75
C SER A 589 -15.24 2.80 37.38
N LYS A 590 -15.85 1.95 36.54
CA LYS A 590 -16.24 2.28 35.17
C LYS A 590 -17.22 3.46 35.08
N ASN A 591 -17.97 3.73 36.15
CA ASN A 591 -18.90 4.85 36.23
C ASN A 591 -18.22 6.20 36.58
N ASN A 592 -16.89 6.22 36.76
CA ASN A 592 -16.15 7.44 37.04
C ASN A 592 -16.06 8.29 35.77
N ASN A 593 -16.62 9.49 35.83
CA ASN A 593 -16.75 10.45 34.74
C ASN A 593 -15.69 11.57 34.80
N ALA A 594 -14.59 11.39 35.52
CA ALA A 594 -13.52 12.38 35.65
C ALA A 594 -12.22 11.98 34.94
N ILE A 595 -12.24 10.89 34.16
CA ILE A 595 -11.04 10.31 33.56
C ILE A 595 -10.96 10.71 32.07
N PRO A 596 -9.90 11.41 31.63
CA PRO A 596 -9.66 11.72 30.23
C PRO A 596 -9.37 10.49 29.38
N VAL A 597 -9.56 10.67 28.08
CA VAL A 597 -9.28 9.68 27.03
C VAL A 597 -8.36 10.33 26.02
N ARG A 598 -7.34 9.58 25.58
CA ARG A 598 -6.59 9.91 24.38
C ARG A 598 -6.65 8.72 23.46
N ALA A 599 -7.29 8.91 22.31
CA ALA A 599 -7.38 7.86 21.32
C ALA A 599 -6.02 7.65 20.62
N ILE A 600 -5.83 6.44 20.13
CA ILE A 600 -4.70 6.04 19.32
C ILE A 600 -5.19 5.41 18.01
N ARG A 601 -4.34 5.31 17.00
CA ARG A 601 -4.61 4.54 15.78
C ARG A 601 -3.37 3.79 15.33
N ALA A 602 -3.58 2.77 14.50
CA ALA A 602 -2.50 2.05 13.83
C ALA A 602 -2.23 2.63 12.43
N PHE A 603 -1.00 2.48 11.94
CA PHE A 603 -0.62 2.80 10.56
C PHE A 603 0.28 1.70 9.98
N GLY A 604 0.33 1.59 8.66
CA GLY A 604 1.07 0.56 7.90
C GLY A 604 0.20 -0.62 7.46
N THR A 605 0.61 -1.34 6.40
CA THR A 605 -0.09 -2.53 5.88
C THR A 605 0.46 -3.82 6.50
N THR A 606 -0.43 -4.69 6.98
CA THR A 606 -0.13 -5.99 7.59
C THR A 606 0.19 -7.09 6.57
N ARG A 607 0.97 -8.10 6.99
CA ARG A 607 1.32 -9.31 6.21
C ARG A 607 0.08 -10.17 5.87
N SER A 608 0.04 -10.72 4.66
CA SER A 608 -1.00 -11.66 4.21
C SER A 608 -0.80 -13.07 4.81
N LEU A 609 -1.84 -13.62 5.44
CA LEU A 609 -1.82 -14.93 6.12
C LEU A 609 -3.04 -15.78 5.73
N ASN A 610 -2.88 -17.10 5.70
CA ASN A 610 -3.95 -18.08 5.43
C ASN A 610 -4.13 -19.07 6.58
N VAL A 611 -5.36 -19.53 6.80
CA VAL A 611 -5.65 -20.65 7.71
C VAL A 611 -5.64 -21.96 6.93
N VAL A 612 -4.76 -22.88 7.36
CA VAL A 612 -4.47 -24.13 6.64
C VAL A 612 -5.07 -25.36 7.32
N ALA A 613 -5.47 -25.25 8.59
CA ALA A 613 -6.14 -26.34 9.28
C ALA A 613 -7.06 -25.85 10.41
N VAL A 614 -8.23 -26.48 10.52
CA VAL A 614 -9.14 -26.38 11.68
C VAL A 614 -9.23 -27.77 12.29
N THR A 615 -8.77 -27.92 13.53
CA THR A 615 -8.87 -29.19 14.26
C THR A 615 -9.67 -28.98 15.54
N GLU A 616 -10.76 -29.73 15.69
CA GLU A 616 -11.53 -29.79 16.91
C GLU A 616 -10.93 -30.85 17.84
N ILE A 617 -10.65 -30.47 19.10
CA ILE A 617 -10.22 -31.39 20.14
C ILE A 617 -11.34 -31.43 21.18
N ALA A 618 -12.14 -32.50 21.13
CA ALA A 618 -13.20 -32.74 22.12
C ALA A 618 -12.60 -32.96 23.51
N GLY A 619 -13.09 -32.21 24.50
CA GLY A 619 -12.75 -32.41 25.90
C GLY A 619 -13.25 -33.78 26.38
N GLY A 620 -12.35 -34.76 26.53
CA GLY A 620 -12.73 -36.11 26.92
C GLY A 620 -13.43 -36.18 28.29
N GLY A 621 -14.75 -36.38 28.32
CA GLY A 621 -15.50 -36.62 29.55
C GLY A 621 -17.04 -36.71 29.43
N ALA A 622 -17.55 -37.95 29.42
CA ALA A 622 -18.86 -38.46 29.88
C ALA A 622 -20.22 -37.85 29.45
N ASN A 623 -20.29 -36.70 28.77
CA ASN A 623 -21.55 -36.17 28.21
C ASN A 623 -21.37 -35.80 26.72
N GLU A 624 -21.17 -36.81 25.87
CA GLU A 624 -21.03 -36.64 24.40
C GLU A 624 -22.38 -36.21 23.79
N MET A 625 -22.57 -34.91 23.57
CA MET A 625 -23.46 -34.39 22.53
C MET A 625 -22.67 -34.32 21.24
N ASP A 626 -23.25 -34.78 20.13
CA ASP A 626 -22.63 -34.98 18.80
C ASP A 626 -21.51 -33.96 18.47
N ASP A 627 -20.25 -34.43 18.50
CA ASP A 627 -18.99 -33.69 18.34
C ASP A 627 -18.72 -33.24 16.87
N ASN A 628 -19.76 -32.94 16.09
CA ASN A 628 -19.67 -32.62 14.65
C ASN A 628 -20.53 -31.40 14.27
N PHE A 629 -20.72 -30.46 15.21
CA PHE A 629 -21.67 -29.35 15.07
C PHE A 629 -21.11 -28.11 14.35
N LEU A 630 -19.80 -27.99 14.17
CA LEU A 630 -19.18 -26.80 13.59
C LEU A 630 -19.09 -26.86 12.06
N THR A 631 -19.34 -25.72 11.41
CA THR A 631 -19.05 -25.52 9.97
C THR A 631 -18.28 -24.22 9.75
N VAL A 632 -17.08 -24.32 9.19
CA VAL A 632 -16.26 -23.15 8.84
C VAL A 632 -16.92 -22.42 7.67
N THR A 633 -17.32 -21.17 7.86
CA THR A 633 -18.07 -20.42 6.85
C THR A 633 -17.21 -19.37 6.14
N GLN A 634 -16.27 -18.74 6.86
CA GLN A 634 -15.33 -17.79 6.28
C GLN A 634 -14.10 -17.62 7.17
N VAL A 635 -12.91 -17.69 6.58
CA VAL A 635 -11.65 -17.37 7.27
C VAL A 635 -10.85 -16.43 6.39
N SER A 636 -10.44 -15.29 6.93
CA SER A 636 -9.63 -14.28 6.25
C SER A 636 -8.44 -13.88 7.12
N GLY A 637 -7.34 -13.46 6.52
CA GLY A 637 -6.35 -12.60 7.16
C GLY A 637 -6.49 -11.23 6.52
N ALA A 638 -6.17 -10.15 7.25
CA ALA A 638 -6.16 -8.81 6.67
C ALA A 638 -5.18 -8.76 5.48
N LEU A 639 -5.74 -8.85 4.27
CA LEU A 639 -5.44 -7.91 3.20
C LEU A 639 -6.05 -6.57 3.63
N GLN A 640 -5.20 -5.64 4.05
CA GLN A 640 -5.42 -4.22 3.81
C GLN A 640 -4.28 -3.74 2.94
#